data_AF-A0A5C1Q8D3-F1
#
_entry.id   AF-A0A5C1Q8D3-F1
#
_cell.length_a   1.000
_cell.length_b   1.000
_cell.length_c   1.000
_cell.angle_alpha   90.00
_cell.angle_beta   90.00
_cell.angle_gamma   90.00
#
_symmetry.space_group_name_H-M   'P 1'
#
loop_
_entity.id
_entity.type
_entity.pdbx_description
1 polymer ?
#
loop_
_entity_poly.entity_id
_entity_poly.type
_entity_poly.pdbx_seq_one_letter_code
_entity_poly.pdbx_strand_id
1 'polypeptide(L)'
;MAKDFSRMEDSNRSTNPSIHEMSSPTRRLLLRGGLGGVAAGLLGGLGGCASLGQGTASAGRGIGFASVPMRAVDQVVVPAGYTASVLYRWGDPVGATAGQPVFRPDAGNTAAEQALQAGMHHDGIHYFPLGSGADGSARGLLAMNHEYVDDGLLHADGMKTWSAEKVAKSIAAHGVSVVEVQRQGAAWSVVSPSRYARRITAATPMALAGPAAGHALMRTAADPAGRTVLGTLNNCGNGATPWGTYLTCEENFVNYFEGPEQPDAHQKRWGLKKGNGQFYRWHEHEERFDASRHPNEFNRFGWVVEIDPADPKATPVKRTALGRAAHEGAALALTADGRAVVYMGEDARFEYIYKFVSRDAMKPGGAAANRELLDHGTLFVARFDADGRGEWLPLVHGQGPLTAARGFADQGEVLIKARQASDLLGATKMDRPEWTAVDPVSKEVYCTLTNNTNRGGNNHPAVDAANPRTNNTMGHIIRWKEDGDLDARRFAWTHFVLAGDTTLARAEARGNIRGDAFGSPDGLWIDPRGTMWIQTDVSTSALGKGDYAGLPNNQMLACDPTQGEIRRFLLGPAGCEVTGVVMTPDLRTMFVNIQHPGESPSERSDPADPMKLSRWPDGAGRPRSATVVIRKDDGGVIGS
;
A
#
# COMPACT_ATOMS: atom_id res chain seq x y z
N MET A 1 -4.23 -4.50 21.70
CA MET A 1 -5.46 -5.19 21.23
C MET A 1 -5.11 -5.74 19.87
N ALA A 2 -5.49 -6.96 19.52
CA ALA A 2 -5.26 -7.53 18.18
C ALA A 2 -5.66 -6.56 17.05
N LYS A 3 -5.20 -6.77 15.80
CA LYS A 3 -6.03 -6.68 14.57
C LYS A 3 -7.25 -7.60 14.77
N ASP A 4 -8.05 -7.21 15.75
CA ASP A 4 -9.40 -7.64 15.96
C ASP A 4 -10.11 -6.94 14.84
N PHE A 5 -10.42 -7.71 13.82
CA PHE A 5 -11.16 -7.22 12.69
C PHE A 5 -12.46 -6.52 13.15
N SER A 6 -13.06 -6.80 14.32
CA SER A 6 -14.17 -5.99 14.86
C SER A 6 -13.79 -4.57 15.31
N ARG A 7 -12.50 -4.26 15.43
CA ARG A 7 -11.91 -2.95 15.78
C ARG A 7 -11.26 -2.23 14.62
N MET A 8 -11.15 -2.86 13.45
CA MET A 8 -10.73 -2.17 12.23
C MET A 8 -11.61 -0.94 11.97
N GLU A 9 -11.02 0.04 11.30
CA GLU A 9 -11.70 1.29 11.01
C GLU A 9 -12.95 1.02 10.16
N ASP A 10 -14.08 1.39 10.75
CA ASP A 10 -15.41 1.32 10.16
C ASP A 10 -16.16 2.54 10.71
N SER A 11 -15.92 3.70 10.13
CA SER A 11 -16.62 4.96 10.44
C SER A 11 -17.59 5.38 9.35
N ASN A 12 -17.67 4.63 8.24
CA ASN A 12 -18.62 4.92 7.19
C ASN A 12 -20.06 4.61 7.66
N ARG A 13 -20.77 5.66 8.06
CA ARG A 13 -22.19 5.60 8.46
C ARG A 13 -23.13 6.17 7.41
N SER A 14 -22.64 6.46 6.19
CA SER A 14 -23.48 7.00 5.13
C SER A 14 -24.62 6.03 4.78
N THR A 15 -25.75 6.56 4.34
CA THR A 15 -26.85 5.75 3.80
C THR A 15 -26.69 5.53 2.30
N ASN A 16 -25.45 5.58 1.80
CA ASN A 16 -25.20 5.43 0.37
C ASN A 16 -25.79 4.13 -0.14
N PRO A 17 -26.50 4.19 -1.27
CA PRO A 17 -27.19 3.02 -1.77
C PRO A 17 -26.19 1.94 -2.11
N SER A 18 -26.48 0.71 -1.68
CA SER A 18 -25.80 -0.45 -2.23
C SER A 18 -26.06 -0.51 -3.74
N ILE A 19 -25.21 -1.21 -4.49
CA ILE A 19 -25.40 -1.38 -5.95
C ILE A 19 -26.79 -1.95 -6.32
N HIS A 20 -27.45 -2.60 -5.36
CA HIS A 20 -28.77 -3.18 -5.49
C HIS A 20 -29.91 -2.16 -5.35
N GLU A 21 -29.66 -1.05 -4.66
CA GLU A 21 -30.59 0.07 -4.58
C GLU A 21 -30.50 0.97 -5.82
N MET A 22 -29.37 0.94 -6.54
CA MET A 22 -29.17 1.68 -7.79
C MET A 22 -29.54 0.88 -9.06
N SER A 23 -29.70 -0.44 -8.95
CA SER A 23 -30.08 -1.33 -10.06
C SER A 23 -31.47 -1.93 -9.87
N SER A 24 -32.39 -1.69 -10.81
CA SER A 24 -33.69 -2.36 -10.88
C SER A 24 -33.52 -3.91 -10.85
N PRO A 25 -34.24 -4.65 -9.99
CA PRO A 25 -34.13 -6.11 -9.87
C PRO A 25 -34.43 -6.90 -11.15
N THR A 26 -35.10 -6.29 -12.13
CA THR A 26 -35.63 -6.98 -13.33
C THR A 26 -34.56 -7.35 -14.37
N ARG A 27 -33.30 -6.89 -14.23
CA ARG A 27 -32.21 -7.18 -15.20
C ARG A 27 -31.29 -8.33 -14.83
N ARG A 28 -31.50 -9.01 -13.68
CA ARG A 28 -30.57 -10.05 -13.15
C ARG A 28 -30.55 -11.41 -13.87
N LEU A 29 -31.34 -11.63 -14.93
CA LEU A 29 -31.60 -12.98 -15.44
C LEU A 29 -31.18 -13.26 -16.91
N LEU A 30 -30.36 -12.41 -17.54
CA LEU A 30 -30.17 -12.51 -19.00
C LEU A 30 -28.73 -12.36 -19.53
N LEU A 31 -27.69 -12.77 -18.80
CA LEU A 31 -26.31 -12.83 -19.32
C LEU A 31 -25.58 -14.14 -18.95
N ARG A 32 -26.20 -15.27 -19.29
CA ARG A 32 -25.51 -16.53 -19.56
C ARG A 32 -25.83 -16.95 -21.01
N GLY A 33 -25.09 -16.44 -22.00
CA GLY A 33 -25.12 -16.99 -23.36
C GLY A 33 -24.83 -16.01 -24.52
N GLY A 34 -23.74 -16.28 -25.28
CA GLY A 34 -23.42 -15.78 -26.63
C GLY A 34 -22.85 -14.35 -26.69
N LEU A 35 -21.85 -13.96 -27.47
CA LEU A 35 -21.11 -14.43 -28.67
C LEU A 35 -19.73 -13.68 -28.63
N GLY A 36 -18.58 -14.12 -29.13
CA GLY A 36 -18.28 -14.82 -30.38
C GLY A 36 -18.05 -13.83 -31.53
N GLY A 37 -16.82 -13.37 -31.80
CA GLY A 37 -16.49 -12.62 -33.04
C GLY A 37 -15.18 -11.81 -33.04
N VAL A 38 -14.34 -12.04 -34.04
CA VAL A 38 -12.94 -11.60 -34.26
C VAL A 38 -12.83 -10.21 -34.91
N ALA A 39 -11.76 -9.45 -34.63
CA ALA A 39 -11.11 -8.57 -35.62
C ALA A 39 -9.61 -8.36 -35.32
N ALA A 40 -8.76 -8.62 -36.32
CA ALA A 40 -7.30 -8.42 -36.33
C ALA A 40 -6.90 -7.49 -37.50
N GLY A 41 -5.78 -6.75 -37.36
CA GLY A 41 -5.06 -6.05 -38.44
C GLY A 41 -4.63 -4.61 -38.08
N LEU A 42 -3.36 -4.36 -37.68
CA LEU A 42 -2.23 -3.79 -38.48
C LEU A 42 -2.35 -2.26 -38.71
N LEU A 43 -1.40 -1.33 -38.53
CA LEU A 43 -0.01 -1.17 -38.05
C LEU A 43 0.38 0.29 -38.40
N GLY A 44 1.27 0.96 -37.66
CA GLY A 44 2.00 2.15 -38.15
C GLY A 44 2.41 3.14 -37.07
N GLY A 45 3.72 3.25 -36.77
CA GLY A 45 4.27 4.08 -35.69
C GLY A 45 4.99 5.37 -36.14
N LEU A 46 5.47 6.17 -35.16
CA LEU A 46 6.83 6.75 -35.06
C LEU A 46 6.99 7.72 -33.86
N GLY A 47 8.09 7.52 -33.09
CA GLY A 47 8.89 8.51 -32.33
C GLY A 47 8.39 8.90 -30.93
N GLY A 48 9.12 8.84 -29.81
CA GLY A 48 10.53 8.55 -29.52
C GLY A 48 10.97 9.39 -28.32
N CYS A 49 10.90 8.86 -27.09
CA CYS A 49 11.55 9.38 -25.87
C CYS A 49 11.69 8.25 -24.83
N ALA A 50 12.94 7.94 -24.45
CA ALA A 50 13.38 7.06 -23.36
C ALA A 50 12.64 5.72 -23.16
N SER A 51 12.91 4.74 -24.02
CA SER A 51 12.55 3.34 -23.78
C SER A 51 13.39 2.74 -22.64
N LEU A 52 12.73 2.39 -21.54
CA LEU A 52 13.21 1.36 -20.62
C LEU A 52 13.22 0.03 -21.39
N GLY A 53 14.42 -0.47 -21.71
CA GLY A 53 14.73 -1.86 -22.08
C GLY A 53 13.85 -2.57 -23.13
N GLN A 54 14.22 -2.50 -24.42
CA GLN A 54 13.67 -3.36 -25.48
C GLN A 54 14.11 -4.85 -25.39
N GLY A 55 14.69 -5.29 -24.27
CA GLY A 55 15.28 -6.64 -24.12
C GLY A 55 14.47 -7.66 -23.30
N THR A 56 13.40 -7.25 -22.60
CA THR A 56 12.70 -8.12 -21.62
C THR A 56 11.33 -8.61 -22.07
N ALA A 57 10.76 -8.07 -23.14
CA ALA A 57 9.47 -8.49 -23.70
C ALA A 57 9.48 -9.90 -24.33
N SER A 58 10.65 -10.53 -24.50
CA SER A 58 10.79 -11.86 -25.10
C SER A 58 10.52 -13.03 -24.14
N ALA A 59 10.50 -12.80 -22.82
CA ALA A 59 10.34 -13.86 -21.83
C ALA A 59 8.87 -14.36 -21.66
N GLY A 60 7.89 -13.60 -22.15
CA GLY A 60 6.47 -13.91 -22.00
C GLY A 60 5.95 -13.79 -20.54
N ARG A 61 4.64 -13.94 -20.36
CA ARG A 61 3.94 -13.88 -19.04
C ARG A 61 3.95 -15.18 -18.26
N GLY A 62 4.48 -16.25 -18.86
CA GLY A 62 4.34 -17.60 -18.38
C GLY A 62 5.02 -17.83 -17.04
N ILE A 63 4.44 -18.76 -16.27
CA ILE A 63 4.96 -19.20 -14.97
C ILE A 63 5.68 -20.54 -15.16
N GLY A 64 7.00 -20.53 -15.06
CA GLY A 64 7.88 -21.68 -15.31
C GLY A 64 8.28 -22.48 -14.08
N PHE A 65 7.95 -22.02 -12.87
CA PHE A 65 8.30 -22.70 -11.63
C PHE A 65 7.21 -23.66 -11.12
N ALA A 66 7.65 -24.66 -10.34
CA ALA A 66 6.76 -25.51 -9.55
C ALA A 66 6.32 -24.78 -8.28
N SER A 67 5.05 -24.89 -7.92
CA SER A 67 4.49 -24.25 -6.73
C SER A 67 5.20 -24.69 -5.44
N VAL A 68 5.40 -23.74 -4.52
CA VAL A 68 5.81 -24.02 -3.15
C VAL A 68 4.61 -24.59 -2.37
N PRO A 69 4.73 -25.78 -1.75
CA PRO A 69 3.64 -26.33 -0.93
C PRO A 69 3.40 -25.51 0.33
N MET A 70 2.13 -25.20 0.63
CA MET A 70 1.74 -24.54 1.88
C MET A 70 2.06 -25.42 3.11
N ARG A 71 2.73 -24.84 4.11
CA ARG A 71 3.01 -25.49 5.41
C ARG A 71 3.45 -24.45 6.43
N ALA A 72 3.35 -24.81 7.71
CA ALA A 72 3.89 -24.00 8.80
C ALA A 72 5.42 -23.91 8.71
N VAL A 73 5.98 -22.70 8.61
CA VAL A 73 7.44 -22.45 8.56
C VAL A 73 7.82 -21.19 9.33
N ASP A 74 9.08 -21.13 9.80
CA ASP A 74 9.70 -19.91 10.35
C ASP A 74 10.94 -19.50 9.53
N GLN A 75 10.75 -19.43 8.22
CA GLN A 75 11.77 -19.04 7.25
C GLN A 75 11.10 -18.59 5.96
N VAL A 76 11.84 -17.87 5.12
CA VAL A 76 11.44 -17.65 3.73
C VAL A 76 11.68 -18.91 2.91
N VAL A 77 10.67 -19.36 2.17
CA VAL A 77 10.76 -20.51 1.25
C VAL A 77 10.41 -20.04 -0.15
N VAL A 78 11.25 -20.35 -1.14
CA VAL A 78 11.06 -20.05 -2.57
C VAL A 78 11.09 -21.35 -3.39
N PRO A 79 10.74 -21.35 -4.69
CA PRO A 79 10.70 -22.58 -5.49
C PRO A 79 12.11 -23.16 -5.70
N ALA A 80 12.18 -24.45 -6.04
CA ALA A 80 13.45 -25.06 -6.45
C ALA A 80 14.07 -24.31 -7.65
N GLY A 81 15.39 -24.13 -7.64
CA GLY A 81 16.11 -23.32 -8.63
C GLY A 81 16.10 -21.82 -8.33
N TYR A 82 15.62 -21.41 -7.16
CA TYR A 82 15.71 -20.03 -6.66
C TYR A 82 16.39 -20.00 -5.29
N THR A 83 17.13 -18.91 -5.04
CA THR A 83 17.75 -18.61 -3.76
C THR A 83 17.20 -17.29 -3.22
N ALA A 84 16.82 -17.26 -1.94
CA ALA A 84 16.45 -16.05 -1.21
C ALA A 84 17.51 -15.72 -0.15
N SER A 85 17.97 -14.47 -0.10
CA SER A 85 18.95 -13.98 0.88
C SER A 85 18.49 -12.68 1.53
N VAL A 86 18.67 -12.53 2.84
CA VAL A 86 18.37 -11.29 3.56
C VAL A 86 19.35 -10.19 3.16
N LEU A 87 18.84 -9.02 2.76
CA LEU A 87 19.64 -7.87 2.32
C LEU A 87 19.68 -6.75 3.37
N TYR A 88 18.53 -6.40 3.92
CA TYR A 88 18.38 -5.20 4.74
C TYR A 88 17.27 -5.41 5.76
N ARG A 89 17.58 -5.24 7.05
CA ARG A 89 16.68 -5.53 8.18
C ARG A 89 16.38 -4.26 8.97
N TRP A 90 15.26 -4.24 9.71
CA TRP A 90 15.01 -3.25 10.77
C TRP A 90 16.28 -3.06 11.63
N GLY A 91 16.73 -1.82 11.82
CA GLY A 91 17.91 -1.54 12.62
C GLY A 91 19.25 -1.58 11.87
N ASP A 92 19.31 -2.11 10.64
CA ASP A 92 20.52 -2.01 9.82
C ASP A 92 20.78 -0.54 9.47
N PRO A 93 22.03 -0.04 9.51
CA PRO A 93 22.32 1.35 9.19
C PRO A 93 21.95 1.65 7.73
N VAL A 94 21.36 2.83 7.48
CA VAL A 94 20.93 3.22 6.12
C VAL A 94 22.09 3.53 5.17
N GLY A 95 23.32 3.55 5.69
CA GLY A 95 24.53 3.91 4.95
C GLY A 95 24.78 5.42 4.87
N ALA A 96 24.13 6.23 5.72
CA ALA A 96 24.32 7.68 5.72
C ALA A 96 25.75 8.08 6.13
N THR A 97 26.26 9.16 5.56
CA THR A 97 27.55 9.73 5.96
C THR A 97 27.53 10.32 7.37
N ALA A 98 26.35 10.62 7.91
CA ALA A 98 26.17 11.16 9.26
C ALA A 98 26.44 10.13 10.37
N GLY A 99 26.37 8.84 10.07
CA GLY A 99 26.63 7.76 11.04
C GLY A 99 26.07 6.43 10.59
N GLN A 100 26.65 5.35 11.13
CA GLN A 100 26.29 3.96 10.81
C GLN A 100 26.10 3.15 12.11
N PRO A 101 25.11 3.50 12.95
CA PRO A 101 24.90 2.82 14.22
C PRO A 101 24.50 1.36 14.00
N VAL A 102 25.20 0.46 14.69
CA VAL A 102 24.93 -0.98 14.64
C VAL A 102 23.66 -1.28 15.45
N PHE A 103 22.84 -2.21 14.95
CA PHE A 103 21.68 -2.72 15.67
C PHE A 103 22.11 -3.39 16.99
N ARG A 104 21.43 -3.04 18.09
CA ARG A 104 21.65 -3.64 19.40
C ARG A 104 20.48 -4.57 19.73
N PRO A 105 20.69 -5.89 19.84
CA PRO A 105 19.62 -6.87 20.03
C PRO A 105 18.92 -6.75 21.40
N ASP A 106 19.53 -6.04 22.35
CA ASP A 106 18.92 -5.70 23.65
C ASP A 106 17.89 -4.55 23.58
N ALA A 107 17.67 -3.98 22.38
CA ALA A 107 16.87 -2.78 22.12
C ALA A 107 17.42 -1.48 22.72
N GLY A 108 18.72 -1.46 23.06
CA GLY A 108 19.41 -0.31 23.66
C GLY A 108 19.79 0.83 22.70
N ASN A 109 19.41 0.76 21.42
CA ASN A 109 19.62 1.89 20.49
C ASN A 109 18.80 3.12 20.90
N THR A 110 19.35 4.31 20.72
CA THR A 110 18.66 5.60 20.98
C THR A 110 17.74 6.00 19.82
N ALA A 111 16.89 7.01 20.03
CA ALA A 111 16.10 7.62 18.97
C ALA A 111 16.98 8.21 17.86
N ALA A 112 18.10 8.85 18.23
CA ALA A 112 19.06 9.41 17.27
C ALA A 112 19.76 8.32 16.44
N GLU A 113 20.09 7.17 17.04
CA GLU A 113 20.61 6.03 16.29
C GLU A 113 19.54 5.44 15.37
N GLN A 114 18.31 5.25 15.85
CA GLN A 114 17.19 4.73 15.06
C GLN A 114 16.89 5.63 13.85
N ALA A 115 17.07 6.95 13.96
CA ALA A 115 16.93 7.89 12.85
C ALA A 115 17.99 7.73 11.74
N LEU A 116 19.02 6.89 11.94
CA LEU A 116 20.04 6.52 10.96
C LEU A 116 20.01 5.02 10.60
N GLN A 117 19.04 4.28 11.13
CA GLN A 117 18.83 2.85 10.86
C GLN A 117 17.58 2.64 10.02
N ALA A 118 17.42 1.47 9.42
CA ALA A 118 16.14 1.05 8.84
C ALA A 118 15.03 1.16 9.90
N GLY A 119 13.86 1.63 9.48
CA GLY A 119 12.68 1.61 10.34
C GLY A 119 12.15 0.19 10.57
N MET A 120 11.07 0.08 11.34
CA MET A 120 10.38 -1.19 11.57
C MET A 120 9.34 -1.45 10.49
N HIS A 121 9.07 -2.72 10.24
CA HIS A 121 7.94 -3.21 9.44
C HIS A 121 8.00 -2.65 8.02
N HIS A 122 8.96 -3.19 7.26
CA HIS A 122 9.21 -2.82 5.87
C HIS A 122 8.00 -3.16 5.00
N ASP A 123 7.50 -2.19 4.24
CA ASP A 123 6.27 -2.34 3.45
C ASP A 123 6.49 -2.02 1.96
N GLY A 124 5.76 -1.07 1.38
CA GLY A 124 5.91 -0.66 -0.01
C GLY A 124 7.37 -0.39 -0.38
N ILE A 125 7.77 -0.81 -1.57
CA ILE A 125 9.17 -0.74 -2.04
C ILE A 125 9.25 -0.47 -3.53
N HIS A 126 10.27 0.28 -3.94
CA HIS A 126 10.62 0.43 -5.35
C HIS A 126 12.12 0.52 -5.57
N TYR A 127 12.56 0.03 -6.74
CA TYR A 127 13.96 0.05 -7.19
C TYR A 127 14.16 1.10 -8.29
N PHE A 128 15.03 2.08 -8.02
CA PHE A 128 15.42 3.11 -8.97
C PHE A 128 16.83 2.82 -9.50
N PRO A 129 17.00 2.44 -10.78
CA PRO A 129 18.30 2.06 -11.32
C PRO A 129 19.27 3.24 -11.35
N LEU A 130 20.53 2.99 -10.95
CA LEU A 130 21.63 3.94 -11.07
C LEU A 130 22.49 3.57 -12.29
N GLY A 131 22.10 4.08 -13.45
CA GLY A 131 22.71 3.76 -14.74
C GLY A 131 21.70 3.09 -15.68
N SER A 132 22.19 2.57 -16.81
CA SER A 132 21.36 1.92 -17.83
C SER A 132 21.77 0.48 -18.07
N GLY A 133 20.85 -0.34 -18.60
CA GLY A 133 21.15 -1.72 -18.99
C GLY A 133 21.63 -2.57 -17.81
N ALA A 134 22.76 -3.25 -17.98
CA ALA A 134 23.34 -4.13 -16.97
C ALA A 134 23.74 -3.39 -15.69
N ASP A 135 24.32 -2.19 -15.82
CA ASP A 135 24.74 -1.38 -14.66
C ASP A 135 23.54 -0.97 -13.82
N GLY A 136 22.48 -0.48 -14.48
CA GLY A 136 21.22 -0.13 -13.82
C GLY A 136 20.48 -1.34 -13.24
N SER A 137 20.82 -2.56 -13.62
CA SER A 137 20.28 -3.80 -13.01
C SER A 137 21.19 -4.38 -11.93
N ALA A 138 22.39 -3.84 -11.76
CA ALA A 138 23.36 -4.25 -10.76
C ALA A 138 23.56 -3.20 -9.66
N ARG A 139 23.08 -1.96 -9.83
CA ARG A 139 23.20 -0.89 -8.85
C ARG A 139 22.02 0.07 -8.94
N GLY A 140 21.44 0.40 -7.80
CA GLY A 140 20.25 1.26 -7.73
C GLY A 140 19.96 1.75 -6.33
N LEU A 141 18.86 2.48 -6.19
CA LEU A 141 18.31 2.91 -4.92
C LEU A 141 17.06 2.08 -4.61
N LEU A 142 16.94 1.59 -3.39
CA LEU A 142 15.68 1.11 -2.85
C LEU A 142 15.09 2.22 -1.99
N ALA A 143 13.90 2.69 -2.38
CA ALA A 143 13.03 3.45 -1.48
C ALA A 143 12.02 2.48 -0.90
N MET A 144 11.89 2.43 0.42
CA MET A 144 11.00 1.49 1.10
C MET A 144 10.36 2.11 2.33
N ASN A 145 9.09 1.77 2.55
CA ASN A 145 8.30 2.23 3.67
C ASN A 145 8.62 1.45 4.95
N HIS A 146 8.33 2.08 6.09
CA HIS A 146 8.40 1.54 7.45
C HIS A 146 7.09 1.93 8.12
N GLU A 147 6.14 1.00 8.10
CA GLU A 147 4.74 1.30 8.31
C GLU A 147 4.44 1.61 9.77
N TYR A 148 4.73 0.68 10.66
CA TYR A 148 4.48 0.82 12.08
C TYR A 148 5.58 0.21 12.95
N VAL A 149 5.37 0.21 14.27
CA VAL A 149 6.31 -0.36 15.23
C VAL A 149 5.62 -1.33 16.18
N ASP A 150 6.35 -2.36 16.58
CA ASP A 150 6.08 -3.12 17.79
C ASP A 150 6.93 -2.53 18.92
N ASP A 151 6.37 -1.64 19.76
CA ASP A 151 7.18 -1.05 20.84
C ASP A 151 7.56 -2.07 21.93
N GLY A 152 6.98 -3.27 21.93
CA GLY A 152 7.43 -4.41 22.73
C GLY A 152 8.77 -4.97 22.24
N LEU A 153 9.03 -4.88 20.94
CA LEU A 153 10.35 -5.18 20.36
C LEU A 153 11.29 -3.97 20.37
N LEU A 154 10.78 -2.75 20.17
CA LEU A 154 11.58 -1.54 20.00
C LEU A 154 12.28 -1.07 21.30
N HIS A 155 11.73 -1.42 22.46
CA HIS A 155 12.24 -1.00 23.77
C HIS A 155 12.56 -2.19 24.68
N ALA A 156 13.60 -2.03 25.50
CA ALA A 156 14.11 -3.08 26.38
C ALA A 156 13.04 -3.62 27.35
N ASP A 157 12.18 -2.76 27.90
CA ASP A 157 11.07 -3.09 28.81
C ASP A 157 9.68 -2.82 28.18
N GLY A 158 9.64 -2.71 26.85
CA GLY A 158 8.42 -2.47 26.08
C GLY A 158 7.72 -1.15 26.47
N MET A 159 6.41 -1.24 26.75
CA MET A 159 5.56 -0.09 27.09
C MET A 159 5.66 0.41 28.54
N LYS A 160 6.46 -0.25 29.39
CA LYS A 160 6.73 0.21 30.76
C LYS A 160 7.57 1.50 30.70
N THR A 161 7.64 2.27 31.78
CA THR A 161 8.51 3.47 31.89
C THR A 161 8.44 4.43 30.68
N TRP A 162 7.24 4.67 30.14
CA TRP A 162 7.04 5.46 28.91
C TRP A 162 7.62 6.87 29.03
N SER A 163 8.36 7.32 28.02
CA SER A 163 9.14 8.56 28.09
C SER A 163 9.22 9.24 26.72
N ALA A 164 9.63 10.51 26.72
CA ALA A 164 9.87 11.28 25.50
C ALA A 164 10.90 10.61 24.57
N GLU A 165 11.94 9.97 25.11
CA GLU A 165 12.92 9.24 24.30
C GLU A 165 12.32 8.01 23.62
N LYS A 166 11.41 7.30 24.29
CA LYS A 166 10.70 6.17 23.66
C LYS A 166 9.79 6.64 22.53
N VAL A 167 9.02 7.71 22.76
CA VAL A 167 8.20 8.34 21.72
C VAL A 167 9.07 8.81 20.54
N ALA A 168 10.21 9.47 20.81
CA ALA A 168 11.12 9.91 19.76
C ALA A 168 11.71 8.72 18.95
N LYS A 169 12.06 7.62 19.62
CA LYS A 169 12.56 6.40 18.95
C LYS A 169 11.46 5.74 18.11
N SER A 170 10.24 5.68 18.62
CA SER A 170 9.05 5.20 17.91
C SER A 170 8.80 6.03 16.65
N ILE A 171 8.77 7.36 16.77
CA ILE A 171 8.68 8.31 15.64
C ILE A 171 9.82 8.11 14.62
N ALA A 172 11.05 7.89 15.09
CA ALA A 172 12.22 7.67 14.24
C ALA A 172 12.21 6.29 13.54
N ALA A 173 11.42 5.32 14.00
CA ALA A 173 11.30 4.00 13.40
C ALA A 173 10.23 3.92 12.29
N HIS A 174 9.41 4.96 12.11
CA HIS A 174 8.44 5.06 11.00
C HIS A 174 9.04 5.75 9.77
N GLY A 175 8.30 5.74 8.66
CA GLY A 175 8.56 6.61 7.52
C GLY A 175 9.12 5.84 6.32
N VAL A 176 10.22 6.33 5.75
CA VAL A 176 10.85 5.76 4.55
C VAL A 176 12.36 5.66 4.75
N SER A 177 12.97 4.60 4.24
CA SER A 177 14.41 4.49 4.01
C SER A 177 14.70 4.57 2.52
N VAL A 178 15.69 5.40 2.15
CA VAL A 178 16.32 5.35 0.84
C VAL A 178 17.72 4.80 1.04
N VAL A 179 18.02 3.64 0.46
CA VAL A 179 19.33 2.97 0.54
C VAL A 179 19.87 2.71 -0.86
N GLU A 180 21.16 2.93 -1.05
CA GLU A 180 21.85 2.49 -2.26
C GLU A 180 22.22 1.01 -2.13
N VAL A 181 21.93 0.22 -3.16
CA VAL A 181 22.25 -1.21 -3.20
C VAL A 181 23.03 -1.54 -4.46
N GLN A 182 23.95 -2.49 -4.32
CA GLN A 182 24.77 -2.96 -5.43
C GLN A 182 24.92 -4.48 -5.41
N ARG A 183 25.17 -5.03 -6.58
CA ARG A 183 25.37 -6.44 -6.83
C ARG A 183 26.81 -6.73 -7.23
N GLN A 184 27.43 -7.70 -6.56
CA GLN A 184 28.73 -8.25 -6.92
C GLN A 184 28.57 -9.76 -7.13
N GLY A 185 28.64 -10.20 -8.39
CA GLY A 185 28.29 -11.57 -8.74
C GLY A 185 26.84 -11.90 -8.41
N ALA A 186 26.61 -12.93 -7.58
CA ALA A 186 25.27 -13.29 -7.11
C ALA A 186 24.75 -12.39 -5.98
N ALA A 187 25.67 -11.87 -5.15
CA ALA A 187 25.37 -11.23 -3.88
C ALA A 187 24.98 -9.76 -4.03
N TRP A 188 24.00 -9.34 -3.23
CA TRP A 188 23.58 -7.96 -3.07
C TRP A 188 23.98 -7.43 -1.70
N SER A 189 24.32 -6.14 -1.63
CA SER A 189 24.67 -5.46 -0.40
C SER A 189 24.22 -4.00 -0.43
N VAL A 190 23.89 -3.45 0.74
CA VAL A 190 23.73 -2.00 0.93
C VAL A 190 25.09 -1.31 0.80
N VAL A 191 25.17 -0.23 0.02
CA VAL A 191 26.36 0.60 -0.15
C VAL A 191 26.48 1.55 1.03
N SER A 192 27.60 1.47 1.75
CA SER A 192 27.86 2.29 2.93
C SER A 192 29.33 2.76 2.98
N PRO A 193 29.60 4.07 3.12
CA PRO A 193 28.62 5.15 3.08
C PRO A 193 28.08 5.39 1.66
N SER A 194 26.83 5.84 1.55
CA SER A 194 26.22 6.31 0.30
C SER A 194 25.81 7.77 0.43
N ARG A 195 25.98 8.53 -0.67
CA ARG A 195 25.48 9.91 -0.76
C ARG A 195 23.96 9.99 -0.89
N TYR A 196 23.28 8.91 -1.26
CA TYR A 196 21.82 8.87 -1.42
C TYR A 196 21.11 8.40 -0.16
N ALA A 197 21.84 7.76 0.76
CA ALA A 197 21.31 7.19 1.98
C ALA A 197 20.55 8.21 2.82
N ARG A 198 19.29 7.92 3.12
CA ARG A 198 18.40 8.84 3.83
C ARG A 198 17.34 8.10 4.63
N ARG A 199 17.08 8.60 5.85
CA ARG A 199 15.82 8.34 6.56
C ARG A 199 14.90 9.54 6.45
N ILE A 200 13.64 9.23 6.19
CA ILE A 200 12.50 10.14 6.30
C ILE A 200 11.62 9.53 7.38
N THR A 201 11.26 10.31 8.39
CA THR A 201 10.62 9.82 9.62
C THR A 201 9.32 10.58 9.90
N ALA A 202 8.60 10.17 10.94
CA ALA A 202 7.43 10.90 11.44
C ALA A 202 7.76 12.27 12.07
N ALA A 203 9.03 12.71 12.06
CA ALA A 203 9.46 14.06 12.45
C ALA A 203 10.11 14.87 11.31
N THR A 204 10.29 14.29 10.12
CA THR A 204 10.96 14.99 9.01
C THR A 204 10.11 16.15 8.48
N PRO A 205 10.63 17.38 8.34
CA PRO A 205 9.88 18.49 7.76
C PRO A 205 9.50 18.21 6.30
N MET A 206 8.22 18.46 5.96
CA MET A 206 7.65 18.23 4.64
C MET A 206 6.82 19.43 4.19
N ALA A 207 6.76 19.64 2.88
CA ALA A 207 5.87 20.63 2.29
C ALA A 207 4.47 20.05 2.06
N LEU A 208 3.45 20.89 2.12
CA LEU A 208 2.11 20.61 1.62
C LEU A 208 1.92 21.32 0.28
N ALA A 209 1.51 20.59 -0.76
CA ALA A 209 1.22 21.14 -2.09
C ALA A 209 -0.14 20.67 -2.62
N GLY A 210 -0.63 21.30 -3.68
CA GLY A 210 -1.99 21.09 -4.21
C GLY A 210 -3.08 21.91 -3.48
N PRO A 211 -4.37 21.67 -3.78
CA PRO A 211 -5.45 22.59 -3.41
C PRO A 211 -5.72 22.76 -1.91
N ALA A 212 -5.33 21.80 -1.06
CA ALA A 212 -5.52 21.92 0.39
C ALA A 212 -4.35 22.64 1.10
N ALA A 213 -3.22 22.88 0.41
CA ALA A 213 -2.08 23.56 0.99
C ALA A 213 -2.41 25.00 1.41
N GLY A 214 -2.29 25.28 2.70
CA GLY A 214 -2.64 26.56 3.32
C GLY A 214 -4.12 26.79 3.63
N HIS A 215 -4.97 25.77 3.40
CA HIS A 215 -6.37 25.79 3.80
C HIS A 215 -6.50 25.92 5.33
N ALA A 216 -7.59 26.53 5.82
CA ALA A 216 -7.78 26.79 7.26
C ALA A 216 -7.71 25.52 8.12
N LEU A 217 -8.22 24.39 7.61
CA LEU A 217 -8.16 23.08 8.27
C LEU A 217 -6.77 22.43 8.30
N MET A 218 -5.78 22.99 7.60
CA MET A 218 -4.37 22.52 7.60
C MET A 218 -3.46 23.38 8.48
N ARG A 219 -3.97 24.49 9.03
CA ARG A 219 -3.20 25.43 9.85
C ARG A 219 -3.20 24.98 11.30
N THR A 220 -2.03 25.04 11.94
CA THR A 220 -1.87 24.80 13.38
C THR A 220 -1.17 25.99 14.02
N ALA A 221 -1.06 26.01 15.35
CA ALA A 221 -0.30 27.05 16.04
C ALA A 221 1.19 27.04 15.63
N ALA A 222 1.76 25.85 15.40
CA ALA A 222 3.16 25.68 14.99
C ALA A 222 3.40 25.95 13.49
N ASP A 223 2.36 25.85 12.66
CA ASP A 223 2.39 26.22 11.24
C ASP A 223 1.12 27.01 10.88
N PRO A 224 1.10 28.33 11.16
CA PRO A 224 -0.05 29.19 10.85
C PRO A 224 -0.30 29.35 9.35
N ALA A 225 0.71 29.06 8.51
CA ALA A 225 0.58 29.11 7.06
C ALA A 225 -0.11 27.86 6.50
N GLY A 226 -0.10 26.74 7.22
CA GLY A 226 -0.68 25.46 6.80
C GLY A 226 0.03 24.84 5.60
N ARG A 227 1.35 25.03 5.52
CA ARG A 227 2.19 24.65 4.36
C ARG A 227 3.36 23.75 4.71
N THR A 228 3.66 23.55 5.99
CA THR A 228 4.77 22.73 6.46
C THR A 228 4.31 21.79 7.56
N VAL A 229 4.50 20.49 7.36
CA VAL A 229 4.12 19.44 8.31
C VAL A 229 5.34 18.64 8.75
N LEU A 230 5.34 18.19 10.01
CA LEU A 230 6.36 17.30 10.52
C LEU A 230 5.94 15.85 10.31
N GLY A 231 6.58 15.24 9.33
CA GLY A 231 6.65 13.81 9.16
C GLY A 231 5.59 13.18 8.27
N THR A 232 5.86 11.91 8.03
CA THR A 232 4.94 10.93 7.46
C THR A 232 4.98 9.69 8.34
N LEU A 233 3.86 9.00 8.46
CA LEU A 233 3.69 7.86 9.37
C LEU A 233 2.69 6.88 8.76
N ASN A 234 2.73 5.65 9.26
CA ASN A 234 1.87 4.57 8.75
C ASN A 234 1.96 4.46 7.23
N ASN A 235 3.21 4.40 6.78
CA ASN A 235 3.59 4.34 5.40
C ASN A 235 3.37 2.90 4.91
N CYS A 236 2.26 2.65 4.23
CA CYS A 236 1.83 1.30 3.81
C CYS A 236 2.49 0.89 2.48
N GLY A 237 1.72 0.65 1.42
CA GLY A 237 2.20 0.41 0.07
C GLY A 237 2.76 1.65 -0.62
N ASN A 238 2.95 1.55 -1.95
CA ASN A 238 3.69 2.57 -2.68
C ASN A 238 3.22 2.84 -4.11
N GLY A 239 3.84 3.86 -4.70
CA GLY A 239 3.83 4.13 -6.13
C GLY A 239 5.22 4.56 -6.61
N ALA A 240 5.45 4.46 -7.90
CA ALA A 240 6.68 4.94 -8.53
C ALA A 240 6.33 5.75 -9.77
N THR A 241 6.91 6.93 -9.88
CA THR A 241 6.60 7.83 -10.99
C THR A 241 7.56 7.62 -12.16
N PRO A 242 7.10 7.77 -13.40
CA PRO A 242 7.96 7.73 -14.59
C PRO A 242 8.97 8.88 -14.64
N TRP A 243 8.81 9.92 -13.79
CA TRP A 243 9.76 11.00 -13.61
C TRP A 243 10.78 10.75 -12.50
N GLY A 244 10.80 9.56 -11.90
CA GLY A 244 11.88 9.11 -11.01
C GLY A 244 11.70 9.47 -9.54
N THR A 245 10.46 9.71 -9.10
CA THR A 245 10.12 9.92 -7.68
C THR A 245 9.35 8.73 -7.11
N TYR A 246 9.38 8.62 -5.80
CA TYR A 246 8.70 7.60 -5.03
C TYR A 246 7.46 8.18 -4.35
N LEU A 247 6.35 7.45 -4.38
CA LEU A 247 5.12 7.79 -3.68
C LEU A 247 4.96 6.84 -2.49
N THR A 248 4.95 7.39 -1.28
CA THR A 248 4.58 6.65 -0.06
C THR A 248 3.19 7.08 0.41
N CYS A 249 2.43 6.16 0.99
CA CYS A 249 1.01 6.34 1.26
C CYS A 249 0.74 6.25 2.77
N GLU A 250 0.09 7.27 3.34
CA GLU A 250 -0.29 7.28 4.75
C GLU A 250 -1.67 6.64 4.92
N GLU A 251 -1.75 5.57 5.71
CA GLU A 251 -2.89 4.65 5.72
C GLU A 251 -3.68 4.75 7.05
N ASN A 252 -3.37 3.93 8.05
CA ASN A 252 -4.00 3.94 9.38
C ASN A 252 -3.57 5.11 10.30
N PHE A 253 -3.36 6.31 9.75
CA PHE A 253 -2.82 7.48 10.45
C PHE A 253 -3.66 7.94 11.66
N VAL A 254 -4.98 7.68 11.66
CA VAL A 254 -5.89 8.13 12.74
C VAL A 254 -5.55 7.48 14.09
N ASN A 255 -4.96 6.29 14.08
CA ASN A 255 -4.59 5.53 15.28
C ASN A 255 -3.41 6.15 16.05
N TYR A 256 -2.76 7.17 15.50
CA TYR A 256 -1.66 7.90 16.14
C TYR A 256 -2.15 9.10 16.96
N PHE A 257 -3.39 9.52 16.75
CA PHE A 257 -3.95 10.71 17.39
C PHE A 257 -4.85 10.33 18.56
N GLU A 258 -4.64 10.99 19.69
CA GLU A 258 -5.62 10.95 20.78
C GLU A 258 -6.79 11.89 20.43
N GLY A 259 -7.99 11.33 20.27
CA GLY A 259 -9.18 12.10 19.96
C GLY A 259 -9.78 12.80 21.19
N PRO A 260 -10.59 13.85 20.98
CA PRO A 260 -11.30 14.50 22.06
C PRO A 260 -12.40 13.60 22.65
N GLU A 261 -12.88 13.95 23.85
CA GLU A 261 -14.02 13.28 24.50
C GLU A 261 -15.29 13.30 23.63
N GLN A 262 -15.51 14.41 22.91
CA GLN A 262 -16.66 14.59 22.02
C GLN A 262 -16.17 15.01 20.63
N PRO A 263 -15.86 14.04 19.74
CA PRO A 263 -15.44 14.36 18.39
C PRO A 263 -16.59 14.99 17.58
N ASP A 264 -16.26 15.96 16.74
CA ASP A 264 -17.21 16.58 15.82
C ASP A 264 -17.59 15.63 14.66
N ALA A 265 -18.47 16.07 13.76
CA ALA A 265 -18.92 15.24 12.64
C ALA A 265 -17.79 14.88 11.66
N HIS A 266 -16.82 15.77 11.45
CA HIS A 266 -15.69 15.52 10.58
C HIS A 266 -14.74 14.49 11.19
N GLN A 267 -14.37 14.70 12.46
CA GLN A 267 -13.52 13.79 13.24
C GLN A 267 -14.14 12.39 13.34
N LYS A 268 -15.45 12.29 13.64
CA LYS A 268 -16.18 11.01 13.69
C LYS A 268 -16.10 10.24 12.38
N ARG A 269 -16.27 10.93 11.23
CA ARG A 269 -16.23 10.29 9.91
C ARG A 269 -14.83 9.82 9.49
N TRP A 270 -13.80 10.33 10.16
CA TRP A 270 -12.42 9.88 10.00
C TRP A 270 -12.00 8.89 11.10
N GLY A 271 -12.94 8.41 11.92
CA GLY A 271 -12.66 7.43 12.97
C GLY A 271 -11.92 7.97 14.20
N LEU A 272 -11.73 9.30 14.31
CA LEU A 272 -11.05 9.92 15.45
C LEU A 272 -11.94 9.88 16.70
N LYS A 273 -11.44 9.28 17.78
CA LYS A 273 -12.14 9.15 19.06
C LYS A 273 -11.17 9.11 20.24
N LYS A 274 -11.69 9.38 21.43
CA LYS A 274 -10.98 9.20 22.69
C LYS A 274 -10.39 7.79 22.77
N GLY A 275 -9.11 7.69 23.17
CA GLY A 275 -8.40 6.42 23.30
C GLY A 275 -7.71 5.90 22.04
N ASN A 276 -7.88 6.52 20.87
CA ASN A 276 -7.16 6.10 19.65
C ASN A 276 -5.64 6.11 19.85
N GLY A 277 -5.11 7.18 20.47
CA GLY A 277 -3.68 7.36 20.66
C GLY A 277 -3.05 6.45 21.72
N GLN A 278 -3.81 5.54 22.35
CA GLN A 278 -3.33 4.69 23.45
C GLN A 278 -2.42 3.54 22.99
N PHE A 279 -2.45 3.17 21.71
CA PHE A 279 -1.57 2.12 21.20
C PHE A 279 -0.10 2.59 21.11
N TYR A 280 0.11 3.83 20.69
CA TYR A 280 1.45 4.43 20.55
C TYR A 280 1.81 5.39 21.69
N ARG A 281 0.82 5.98 22.36
CA ARG A 281 1.01 6.93 23.48
C ARG A 281 1.93 8.10 23.15
N TRP A 282 1.98 8.51 21.87
CA TRP A 282 2.79 9.64 21.42
C TRP A 282 2.31 10.96 22.02
N HIS A 283 1.00 11.15 22.08
CA HIS A 283 0.35 12.33 22.66
C HIS A 283 0.79 12.65 24.11
N GLU A 284 1.30 11.68 24.87
CA GLU A 284 1.79 11.89 26.23
C GLU A 284 3.11 12.67 26.29
N HIS A 285 3.92 12.65 25.22
CA HIS A 285 5.23 13.33 25.16
C HIS A 285 5.46 14.17 23.90
N GLU A 286 4.55 14.11 22.93
CA GLU A 286 4.55 14.90 21.69
C GLU A 286 3.13 15.42 21.43
N GLU A 287 2.86 16.62 21.96
CA GLU A 287 1.50 17.15 22.11
C GLU A 287 0.76 17.33 20.79
N ARG A 288 1.44 17.47 19.66
CA ARG A 288 0.78 17.61 18.35
C ARG A 288 -0.13 16.42 18.00
N PHE A 289 0.12 15.25 18.59
CA PHE A 289 -0.73 14.07 18.43
C PHE A 289 -1.95 14.05 19.36
N ASP A 290 -2.12 15.05 20.24
CA ASP A 290 -3.36 15.28 20.98
C ASP A 290 -4.29 16.18 20.15
N ALA A 291 -5.27 15.57 19.49
CA ALA A 291 -6.23 16.28 18.65
C ALA A 291 -7.25 17.10 19.45
N SER A 292 -7.30 16.98 20.78
CA SER A 292 -8.07 17.91 21.62
C SER A 292 -7.37 19.26 21.78
N ARG A 293 -6.03 19.28 21.68
CA ARG A 293 -5.19 20.49 21.77
C ARG A 293 -4.82 21.03 20.39
N HIS A 294 -4.56 20.13 19.43
CA HIS A 294 -4.15 20.46 18.06
C HIS A 294 -5.13 19.84 17.05
N PRO A 295 -6.39 20.31 16.99
CA PRO A 295 -7.47 19.67 16.24
C PRO A 295 -7.26 19.65 14.72
N ASN A 296 -6.32 20.43 14.19
CA ASN A 296 -5.98 20.42 12.76
C ASN A 296 -4.75 19.56 12.44
N GLU A 297 -4.00 19.06 13.44
CA GLU A 297 -2.79 18.26 13.15
C GLU A 297 -3.17 16.97 12.42
N PHE A 298 -4.25 16.30 12.81
CA PHE A 298 -4.70 15.06 12.16
C PHE A 298 -5.11 15.25 10.70
N ASN A 299 -5.53 16.45 10.28
CA ASN A 299 -5.85 16.75 8.88
C ASN A 299 -4.61 16.79 7.99
N ARG A 300 -3.42 17.00 8.58
CA ARG A 300 -2.14 17.06 7.86
C ARG A 300 -1.54 15.68 7.57
N PHE A 301 -2.30 14.61 7.84
CA PHE A 301 -1.97 13.21 7.56
C PHE A 301 -3.09 12.50 6.77
N GLY A 302 -2.78 11.34 6.18
CA GLY A 302 -3.67 10.61 5.27
C GLY A 302 -3.47 11.02 3.81
N TRP A 303 -2.25 11.39 3.44
CA TRP A 303 -1.92 11.88 2.10
C TRP A 303 -0.88 10.97 1.43
N VAL A 304 -0.91 10.93 0.11
CA VAL A 304 0.24 10.45 -0.67
C VAL A 304 1.37 11.46 -0.58
N VAL A 305 2.58 11.01 -0.23
CA VAL A 305 3.78 11.83 -0.09
C VAL A 305 4.79 11.47 -1.18
N GLU A 306 5.22 12.46 -1.94
CA GLU A 306 6.22 12.31 -3.00
C GLU A 306 7.63 12.61 -2.47
N ILE A 307 8.56 11.70 -2.78
CA ILE A 307 9.97 11.74 -2.37
C ILE A 307 10.85 11.60 -3.61
N ASP A 308 11.86 12.45 -3.74
CA ASP A 308 12.94 12.24 -4.72
C ASP A 308 14.02 11.35 -4.07
N PRO A 309 14.17 10.08 -4.47
CA PRO A 309 15.19 9.20 -3.91
C PRO A 309 16.61 9.58 -4.37
N ALA A 310 16.76 10.29 -5.50
CA ALA A 310 18.05 10.66 -6.05
C ALA A 310 18.62 11.95 -5.41
N ASP A 311 17.77 12.78 -4.79
CA ASP A 311 18.18 13.96 -4.02
C ASP A 311 17.91 13.78 -2.51
N PRO A 312 18.91 13.42 -1.69
CA PRO A 312 18.74 13.22 -0.25
C PRO A 312 18.40 14.52 0.51
N LYS A 313 18.54 15.70 -0.12
CA LYS A 313 18.22 17.01 0.47
C LYS A 313 16.85 17.52 0.07
N ALA A 314 16.19 16.93 -0.93
CA ALA A 314 14.87 17.35 -1.38
C ALA A 314 13.84 17.23 -0.24
N THR A 315 13.04 18.26 -0.03
CA THR A 315 11.94 18.20 0.95
C THR A 315 10.81 17.31 0.40
N PRO A 316 10.38 16.26 1.12
CA PRO A 316 9.21 15.48 0.71
C PRO A 316 7.95 16.34 0.66
N VAL A 317 7.01 16.00 -0.23
CA VAL A 317 5.81 16.82 -0.47
C VAL A 317 4.55 15.98 -0.34
N LYS A 318 3.63 16.35 0.55
CA LYS A 318 2.30 15.73 0.59
C LYS A 318 1.43 16.30 -0.54
N ARG A 319 0.96 15.44 -1.43
CA ARG A 319 0.25 15.80 -2.69
C ARG A 319 -1.25 15.83 -2.48
N THR A 320 -1.77 16.98 -2.03
CA THR A 320 -3.17 17.06 -1.58
C THR A 320 -4.20 16.90 -2.70
N ALA A 321 -3.81 17.10 -3.97
CA ALA A 321 -4.72 16.90 -5.11
C ALA A 321 -5.14 15.42 -5.31
N LEU A 322 -4.36 14.47 -4.77
CA LEU A 322 -4.70 13.05 -4.77
C LEU A 322 -5.76 12.68 -3.71
N GLY A 323 -6.20 13.65 -2.90
CA GLY A 323 -7.20 13.46 -1.86
C GLY A 323 -6.63 12.88 -0.57
N ARG A 324 -7.35 13.10 0.53
CA ARG A 324 -7.05 12.46 1.80
C ARG A 324 -7.77 11.11 1.89
N ALA A 325 -7.08 10.06 2.32
CA ALA A 325 -7.62 8.71 2.54
C ALA A 325 -6.74 7.95 3.54
N ALA A 326 -7.19 6.77 3.97
CA ALA A 326 -6.27 5.74 4.45
C ALA A 326 -5.62 5.08 3.22
N HIS A 327 -4.65 5.74 2.60
CA HIS A 327 -4.10 5.31 1.32
C HIS A 327 -3.25 4.06 1.47
N GLU A 328 -3.65 2.98 0.80
CA GLU A 328 -2.82 1.77 0.74
C GLU A 328 -1.63 1.97 -0.20
N GLY A 329 -1.91 2.38 -1.44
CA GLY A 329 -0.95 2.40 -2.53
C GLY A 329 -1.35 3.36 -3.63
N ALA A 330 -0.42 3.66 -4.53
CA ALA A 330 -0.60 4.68 -5.58
C ALA A 330 -0.12 4.16 -6.93
N ALA A 331 -0.91 3.30 -7.58
CA ALA A 331 -0.55 2.72 -8.87
C ALA A 331 -0.63 3.77 -9.98
N LEU A 332 0.54 4.12 -10.52
CA LEU A 332 0.68 5.15 -11.53
C LEU A 332 0.81 4.57 -12.92
N ALA A 333 0.06 5.14 -13.86
CA ALA A 333 0.23 4.92 -15.29
C ALA A 333 0.07 6.25 -16.06
N LEU A 334 0.47 6.24 -17.33
CA LEU A 334 0.25 7.37 -18.23
C LEU A 334 -0.85 7.04 -19.22
N THR A 335 -1.72 8.02 -19.47
CA THR A 335 -2.56 8.06 -20.67
C THR A 335 -1.71 8.12 -21.94
N ALA A 336 -2.33 7.87 -23.09
CA ALA A 336 -1.74 7.99 -24.41
C ALA A 336 -1.23 9.42 -24.72
N ASP A 337 -1.88 10.45 -24.16
CA ASP A 337 -1.42 11.85 -24.29
C ASP A 337 -0.38 12.28 -23.24
N GLY A 338 -0.01 11.37 -22.33
CA GLY A 338 1.06 11.57 -21.36
C GLY A 338 0.63 12.18 -20.04
N ARG A 339 -0.67 12.43 -19.79
CA ARG A 339 -1.17 12.76 -18.44
C ARG A 339 -0.99 11.59 -17.49
N ALA A 340 -0.63 11.89 -16.25
CA ALA A 340 -0.50 10.92 -15.18
C ALA A 340 -1.87 10.52 -14.64
N VAL A 341 -2.08 9.22 -14.43
CA VAL A 341 -3.22 8.63 -13.76
C VAL A 341 -2.71 7.86 -12.55
N VAL A 342 -3.32 8.08 -11.39
CA VAL A 342 -2.98 7.40 -10.14
C VAL A 342 -4.23 6.73 -9.58
N TYR A 343 -4.23 5.41 -9.48
CA TYR A 343 -5.28 4.64 -8.81
C TYR A 343 -4.89 4.37 -7.36
N MET A 344 -5.83 4.52 -6.44
CA MET A 344 -5.59 4.44 -4.99
C MET A 344 -6.74 3.70 -4.31
N GLY A 345 -6.41 2.68 -3.52
CA GLY A 345 -7.32 2.05 -2.57
C GLY A 345 -7.32 2.80 -1.25
N GLU A 346 -8.48 2.88 -0.60
CA GLU A 346 -8.58 3.33 0.79
C GLU A 346 -8.85 2.13 1.70
N ASP A 347 -7.84 1.68 2.44
CA ASP A 347 -7.93 0.46 3.25
C ASP A 347 -8.68 0.70 4.56
N ALA A 348 -10.00 0.75 4.41
CA ALA A 348 -10.92 0.70 5.52
C ALA A 348 -12.23 0.07 5.07
N ARG A 349 -12.96 -0.48 6.03
CA ARG A 349 -14.21 -1.17 5.71
C ARG A 349 -15.21 -0.19 5.17
N PHE A 350 -15.82 -0.58 4.04
CA PHE A 350 -16.87 0.20 3.39
C PHE A 350 -16.38 1.56 2.84
N GLU A 351 -15.07 1.80 2.78
CA GLU A 351 -14.51 2.95 2.06
C GLU A 351 -14.31 2.63 0.58
N TYR A 352 -13.48 3.41 -0.11
CA TYR A 352 -13.63 3.66 -1.54
C TYR A 352 -12.37 3.37 -2.35
N ILE A 353 -12.55 3.27 -3.67
CA ILE A 353 -11.44 3.27 -4.64
C ILE A 353 -11.44 4.63 -5.35
N TYR A 354 -10.26 5.24 -5.44
CA TYR A 354 -10.05 6.54 -6.07
C TYR A 354 -9.19 6.46 -7.33
N LYS A 355 -9.33 7.48 -8.17
CA LYS A 355 -8.52 7.73 -9.36
C LYS A 355 -8.22 9.21 -9.44
N PHE A 356 -6.95 9.58 -9.60
CA PHE A 356 -6.52 10.93 -9.94
C PHE A 356 -6.07 10.98 -11.40
N VAL A 357 -6.40 12.05 -12.11
CA VAL A 357 -5.86 12.34 -13.45
C VAL A 357 -5.26 13.74 -13.44
N SER A 358 -3.98 13.86 -13.81
CA SER A 358 -3.30 15.16 -13.88
C SER A 358 -3.90 16.03 -14.99
N ARG A 359 -3.89 17.35 -14.78
CA ARG A 359 -4.31 18.33 -15.79
C ARG A 359 -3.34 18.33 -16.96
N ASP A 360 -2.04 18.35 -16.63
CA ASP A 360 -0.96 18.49 -17.60
C ASP A 360 -0.37 17.11 -17.93
N ALA A 361 0.22 16.99 -19.12
CA ALA A 361 1.04 15.86 -19.49
C ALA A 361 2.41 15.89 -18.78
N MET A 362 2.96 14.72 -18.53
CA MET A 362 4.34 14.58 -18.06
C MET A 362 5.30 15.22 -19.06
N LYS A 363 6.23 16.02 -18.54
CA LYS A 363 7.30 16.67 -19.29
C LYS A 363 8.58 15.82 -19.27
N PRO A 364 9.40 15.85 -20.32
CA PRO A 364 10.77 15.33 -20.24
C PRO A 364 11.58 16.14 -19.21
N GLY A 365 12.56 15.51 -18.55
CA GLY A 365 13.44 16.16 -17.57
C GLY A 365 13.29 15.69 -16.12
N GLY A 366 12.63 14.55 -15.88
CA GLY A 366 12.58 13.90 -14.57
C GLY A 366 11.83 14.70 -13.50
N ALA A 367 12.16 14.46 -12.23
CA ALA A 367 11.47 15.01 -11.07
C ALA A 367 11.38 16.54 -11.10
N ALA A 368 12.46 17.22 -11.47
CA ALA A 368 12.52 18.68 -11.51
C ALA A 368 11.50 19.29 -12.50
N ALA A 369 11.33 18.68 -13.68
CA ALA A 369 10.40 19.17 -14.70
C ALA A 369 8.92 18.90 -14.35
N ASN A 370 8.68 17.90 -13.48
CA ASN A 370 7.34 17.41 -13.13
C ASN A 370 6.96 17.68 -11.67
N ARG A 371 7.70 18.55 -10.98
CA ARG A 371 7.56 18.83 -9.53
C ARG A 371 6.17 19.27 -9.06
N GLU A 372 5.33 19.79 -9.95
CA GLU A 372 3.98 20.29 -9.67
C GLU A 372 2.90 19.45 -10.38
N LEU A 373 3.28 18.38 -11.09
CA LEU A 373 2.37 17.60 -11.94
C LEU A 373 1.23 16.96 -11.14
N LEU A 374 1.53 16.49 -9.92
CA LEU A 374 0.55 15.91 -9.01
C LEU A 374 -0.20 16.94 -8.16
N ASP A 375 0.05 18.25 -8.34
CA ASP A 375 -0.68 19.31 -7.64
C ASP A 375 -1.92 19.78 -8.41
N HIS A 376 -2.01 19.41 -9.70
CA HIS A 376 -3.03 19.90 -10.62
C HIS A 376 -3.68 18.73 -11.37
N GLY A 377 -4.98 18.53 -11.16
CA GLY A 377 -5.74 17.48 -11.81
C GLY A 377 -7.14 17.37 -11.25
N THR A 378 -7.77 16.22 -11.47
CA THR A 378 -9.09 15.90 -10.91
C THR A 378 -9.02 14.57 -10.19
N LEU A 379 -9.51 14.56 -8.95
CA LEU A 379 -9.75 13.35 -8.18
C LEU A 379 -11.15 12.82 -8.46
N PHE A 380 -11.24 11.49 -8.54
CA PHE A 380 -12.45 10.75 -8.77
C PHE A 380 -12.61 9.63 -7.74
N VAL A 381 -13.85 9.25 -7.45
CA VAL A 381 -14.20 8.07 -6.65
C VAL A 381 -15.04 7.11 -7.48
N ALA A 382 -14.86 5.80 -7.31
CA ALA A 382 -15.54 4.79 -8.09
C ALA A 382 -17.00 4.55 -7.62
N ARG A 383 -17.89 4.39 -8.60
CA ARG A 383 -19.14 3.65 -8.47
C ARG A 383 -19.09 2.42 -9.37
N PHE A 384 -19.31 1.24 -8.79
CA PHE A 384 -19.49 0.00 -9.52
C PHE A 384 -21.00 -0.24 -9.66
N ASP A 385 -21.47 -0.54 -10.87
CA ASP A 385 -22.87 -0.84 -11.23
C ASP A 385 -23.08 -2.35 -11.49
N ALA A 386 -24.27 -2.88 -11.17
CA ALA A 386 -24.51 -4.33 -11.04
C ALA A 386 -24.42 -5.12 -12.36
N ASP A 387 -24.42 -4.41 -13.49
CA ASP A 387 -24.32 -4.97 -14.84
C ASP A 387 -22.86 -5.12 -15.32
N GLY A 388 -21.87 -4.93 -14.43
CA GLY A 388 -20.46 -4.99 -14.76
C GLY A 388 -19.94 -3.70 -15.39
N ARG A 389 -20.70 -2.60 -15.33
CA ARG A 389 -20.22 -1.25 -15.67
C ARG A 389 -19.87 -0.47 -14.41
N GLY A 390 -19.11 0.60 -14.55
CA GLY A 390 -18.90 1.56 -13.48
C GLY A 390 -18.59 2.94 -14.00
N GLU A 391 -18.57 3.89 -13.07
CA GLU A 391 -18.37 5.30 -13.33
C GLU A 391 -17.43 5.92 -12.30
N TRP A 392 -16.51 6.75 -12.78
CA TRP A 392 -15.69 7.62 -11.94
C TRP A 392 -16.48 8.89 -11.63
N LEU A 393 -16.71 9.22 -10.37
CA LEU A 393 -17.46 10.40 -9.93
C LEU A 393 -16.50 11.51 -9.52
N PRO A 394 -16.61 12.76 -10.03
CA PRO A 394 -15.62 13.81 -9.81
C PRO A 394 -15.79 14.49 -8.45
N LEU A 395 -14.69 14.58 -7.69
CA LEU A 395 -14.64 15.33 -6.43
C LEU A 395 -14.24 16.79 -6.72
N VAL A 396 -15.17 17.55 -7.30
CA VAL A 396 -14.94 18.94 -7.70
C VAL A 396 -15.91 19.89 -6.98
N HIS A 397 -15.37 20.86 -6.26
CA HIS A 397 -16.15 21.90 -5.60
C HIS A 397 -16.98 22.71 -6.60
N GLY A 398 -18.21 23.04 -6.23
CA GLY A 398 -19.20 23.71 -7.09
C GLY A 398 -19.98 22.75 -8.00
N GLN A 399 -19.65 21.46 -8.03
CA GLN A 399 -20.36 20.47 -8.84
C GLN A 399 -21.23 19.54 -7.98
N GLY A 400 -22.45 19.28 -8.44
CA GLY A 400 -23.38 18.37 -7.77
C GLY A 400 -23.58 18.73 -6.29
N PRO A 401 -23.40 17.79 -5.36
CA PRO A 401 -23.58 18.06 -3.93
C PRO A 401 -22.38 18.75 -3.26
N LEU A 402 -21.27 18.95 -3.95
CA LEU A 402 -20.01 19.42 -3.37
C LEU A 402 -19.95 20.95 -3.36
N THR A 403 -20.72 21.60 -2.50
CA THR A 403 -20.83 23.06 -2.45
C THR A 403 -20.67 23.60 -1.04
N ALA A 404 -20.42 24.91 -0.91
CA ALA A 404 -20.37 25.61 0.38
C ALA A 404 -21.64 25.37 1.23
N ALA A 405 -22.82 25.36 0.60
CA ALA A 405 -24.09 25.09 1.28
C ALA A 405 -24.19 23.68 1.89
N ARG A 406 -23.32 22.75 1.47
CA ARG A 406 -23.24 21.38 1.97
C ARG A 406 -21.93 21.09 2.72
N GLY A 407 -21.25 22.15 3.19
CA GLY A 407 -20.11 22.02 4.10
C GLY A 407 -18.74 21.85 3.43
N PHE A 408 -18.60 22.29 2.17
CA PHE A 408 -17.33 22.39 1.46
C PHE A 408 -17.10 23.83 0.98
N ALA A 409 -16.31 24.61 1.70
CA ALA A 409 -16.06 26.01 1.36
C ALA A 409 -15.31 26.19 0.04
N ASP A 410 -14.40 25.26 -0.27
CA ASP A 410 -13.60 25.27 -1.48
C ASP A 410 -13.09 23.84 -1.85
N GLN A 411 -12.26 23.76 -2.89
CA GLN A 411 -11.68 22.50 -3.35
C GLN A 411 -10.73 21.85 -2.32
N GLY A 412 -10.04 22.66 -1.52
CA GLY A 412 -9.17 22.16 -0.46
C GLY A 412 -9.99 21.41 0.60
N GLU A 413 -11.12 21.97 1.00
CA GLU A 413 -12.03 21.30 1.93
C GLU A 413 -12.66 20.02 1.35
N VAL A 414 -12.99 19.98 0.05
CA VAL A 414 -13.42 18.73 -0.63
C VAL A 414 -12.38 17.62 -0.48
N LEU A 415 -11.09 17.95 -0.65
CA LEU A 415 -10.01 16.95 -0.59
C LEU A 415 -9.65 16.54 0.85
N ILE A 416 -9.72 17.45 1.82
CA ILE A 416 -9.57 17.13 3.25
C ILE A 416 -10.75 16.26 3.74
N LYS A 417 -11.95 16.52 3.22
CA LYS A 417 -13.19 15.78 3.52
C LYS A 417 -13.56 14.81 2.39
N ALA A 418 -12.57 14.16 1.77
CA ALA A 418 -12.79 13.30 0.62
C ALA A 418 -13.80 12.17 0.91
N ARG A 419 -13.72 11.53 2.09
CA ARG A 419 -14.73 10.58 2.58
C ARG A 419 -16.16 11.15 2.53
N GLN A 420 -16.38 12.33 3.11
CA GLN A 420 -17.69 12.99 3.09
C GLN A 420 -18.14 13.38 1.68
N ALA A 421 -17.22 13.80 0.81
CA ALA A 421 -17.51 14.10 -0.58
C ALA A 421 -17.93 12.84 -1.34
N SER A 422 -17.19 11.74 -1.19
CA SER A 422 -17.49 10.42 -1.74
C SER A 422 -18.82 9.87 -1.25
N ASP A 423 -19.12 10.06 0.04
CA ASP A 423 -20.43 9.73 0.61
C ASP A 423 -21.53 10.45 -0.19
N LEU A 424 -21.47 11.78 -0.29
CA LEU A 424 -22.50 12.56 -0.98
C LEU A 424 -22.62 12.27 -2.49
N LEU A 425 -21.55 11.83 -3.13
CA LEU A 425 -21.55 11.43 -4.54
C LEU A 425 -22.18 10.05 -4.78
N GLY A 426 -22.34 9.23 -3.74
CA GLY A 426 -22.89 7.88 -3.88
C GLY A 426 -21.86 6.86 -4.37
N ALA A 427 -20.59 6.99 -3.95
CA ALA A 427 -19.55 6.01 -4.22
C ALA A 427 -19.88 4.62 -3.63
N THR A 428 -19.38 3.55 -4.27
CA THR A 428 -19.64 2.17 -3.82
C THR A 428 -18.76 1.82 -2.62
N LYS A 429 -19.39 1.35 -1.54
CA LYS A 429 -18.71 0.90 -0.32
C LYS A 429 -18.02 -0.45 -0.51
N MET A 430 -16.70 -0.47 -0.49
CA MET A 430 -15.89 -1.63 -0.85
C MET A 430 -15.44 -2.46 0.37
N ASP A 431 -15.05 -3.71 0.13
CA ASP A 431 -14.44 -4.59 1.12
C ASP A 431 -12.93 -4.35 1.22
N ARG A 432 -12.51 -3.29 1.93
CA ARG A 432 -11.10 -2.94 2.21
C ARG A 432 -10.20 -2.92 0.96
N PRO A 433 -10.33 -1.88 0.13
CA PRO A 433 -9.41 -1.65 -0.98
C PRO A 433 -7.97 -1.45 -0.52
N GLU A 434 -7.13 -2.44 -0.79
CA GLU A 434 -5.69 -2.38 -0.55
C GLU A 434 -4.98 -1.99 -1.87
N TRP A 435 -4.00 -2.78 -2.31
CA TRP A 435 -3.12 -2.41 -3.42
C TRP A 435 -3.86 -2.37 -4.75
N THR A 436 -3.43 -1.44 -5.61
CA THR A 436 -3.84 -1.39 -7.01
C THR A 436 -2.65 -1.67 -7.92
N ALA A 437 -2.90 -2.22 -9.11
CA ALA A 437 -1.88 -2.41 -10.13
C ALA A 437 -2.47 -2.20 -11.52
N VAL A 438 -1.70 -1.58 -12.41
CA VAL A 438 -2.07 -1.38 -13.82
C VAL A 438 -1.25 -2.35 -14.67
N ASP A 439 -1.90 -3.20 -15.45
CA ASP A 439 -1.21 -4.06 -16.42
C ASP A 439 -0.58 -3.18 -17.51
N PRO A 440 0.76 -3.16 -17.66
CA PRO A 440 1.42 -2.29 -18.62
C PRO A 440 1.10 -2.62 -20.08
N VAL A 441 0.63 -3.85 -20.36
CA VAL A 441 0.30 -4.32 -21.72
C VAL A 441 -1.19 -4.11 -22.02
N SER A 442 -2.08 -4.62 -21.16
CA SER A 442 -3.52 -4.59 -21.43
C SER A 442 -4.18 -3.30 -20.98
N LYS A 443 -3.54 -2.53 -20.07
CA LYS A 443 -4.12 -1.37 -19.38
C LYS A 443 -5.40 -1.71 -18.59
N GLU A 444 -5.61 -2.99 -18.26
CA GLU A 444 -6.55 -3.36 -17.20
C GLU A 444 -5.95 -2.97 -15.85
N VAL A 445 -6.83 -2.59 -14.92
CA VAL A 445 -6.46 -2.23 -13.56
C VAL A 445 -7.05 -3.25 -12.61
N TYR A 446 -6.29 -3.58 -11.58
CA TYR A 446 -6.61 -4.58 -10.57
C TYR A 446 -6.54 -3.94 -9.20
N CYS A 447 -7.40 -4.37 -8.28
CA CYS A 447 -7.41 -3.94 -6.89
C CYS A 447 -7.70 -5.12 -5.98
N THR A 448 -6.90 -5.28 -4.93
CA THR A 448 -7.16 -6.24 -3.86
C THR A 448 -8.22 -5.70 -2.90
N LEU A 449 -9.14 -6.56 -2.52
CA LEU A 449 -10.24 -6.32 -1.59
C LEU A 449 -10.14 -7.37 -0.49
N THR A 450 -9.29 -7.07 0.48
CA THR A 450 -8.63 -8.07 1.34
C THR A 450 -9.57 -8.86 2.24
N ASN A 451 -10.58 -8.22 2.81
CA ASN A 451 -11.65 -8.85 3.59
C ASN A 451 -12.62 -7.78 4.14
N ASN A 452 -13.81 -8.22 4.54
CA ASN A 452 -14.74 -7.43 5.33
C ASN A 452 -15.71 -8.33 6.09
N THR A 453 -15.36 -8.67 7.33
CA THR A 453 -16.21 -9.52 8.18
C THR A 453 -17.50 -8.83 8.64
N ASN A 454 -17.60 -7.50 8.50
CA ASN A 454 -18.82 -6.74 8.82
C ASN A 454 -19.84 -6.76 7.67
N ARG A 455 -19.43 -7.12 6.44
CA ARG A 455 -20.33 -7.18 5.27
C ARG A 455 -21.53 -8.07 5.56
N GLY A 456 -22.75 -7.56 5.34
CA GLY A 456 -24.00 -8.28 5.58
C GLY A 456 -24.36 -8.47 7.06
N GLY A 457 -23.60 -7.88 7.99
CA GLY A 457 -23.92 -7.87 9.42
C GLY A 457 -25.01 -6.87 9.78
N ASN A 458 -25.55 -6.98 11.00
CA ASN A 458 -26.54 -6.05 11.53
C ASN A 458 -26.01 -4.60 11.45
N ASN A 459 -26.83 -3.68 10.91
CA ASN A 459 -26.49 -2.26 10.70
C ASN A 459 -25.31 -1.98 9.75
N HIS A 460 -24.87 -2.97 8.98
CA HIS A 460 -23.84 -2.79 7.95
C HIS A 460 -24.44 -3.03 6.56
N PRO A 461 -23.81 -2.46 5.50
CA PRO A 461 -24.23 -2.72 4.13
C PRO A 461 -24.38 -4.21 3.81
N ALA A 462 -25.45 -4.57 3.11
CA ALA A 462 -25.65 -5.91 2.59
C ALA A 462 -24.57 -6.28 1.54
N VAL A 463 -24.57 -7.55 1.12
CA VAL A 463 -23.81 -7.97 -0.06
C VAL A 463 -24.34 -7.25 -1.30
N ASP A 464 -23.43 -7.04 -2.24
CA ASP A 464 -23.68 -6.31 -3.46
C ASP A 464 -22.92 -7.01 -4.62
N ALA A 465 -23.13 -6.63 -5.88
CA ALA A 465 -22.47 -7.32 -6.99
C ALA A 465 -20.94 -7.16 -6.97
N ALA A 466 -20.39 -6.02 -6.52
CA ALA A 466 -18.94 -5.83 -6.40
C ALA A 466 -18.40 -6.55 -5.15
N ASN A 467 -19.17 -6.61 -4.07
CA ASN A 467 -18.81 -7.23 -2.78
C ASN A 467 -19.80 -8.37 -2.42
N PRO A 468 -19.63 -9.58 -3.02
CA PRO A 468 -20.71 -10.56 -3.10
C PRO A 468 -20.86 -11.50 -1.89
N ARG A 469 -20.03 -11.36 -0.84
CA ARG A 469 -19.97 -12.34 0.26
C ARG A 469 -20.25 -11.69 1.60
N THR A 470 -21.19 -12.25 2.37
CA THR A 470 -21.43 -11.85 3.76
C THR A 470 -20.32 -12.42 4.63
N ASN A 471 -19.94 -11.69 5.69
CA ASN A 471 -18.80 -12.06 6.54
C ASN A 471 -17.60 -12.50 5.69
N ASN A 472 -17.18 -11.62 4.77
CA ASN A 472 -16.14 -11.90 3.81
C ASN A 472 -14.80 -11.99 4.56
N THR A 473 -14.37 -13.21 4.92
CA THR A 473 -13.10 -13.41 5.61
C THR A 473 -11.93 -13.48 4.65
N MET A 474 -12.15 -13.94 3.41
CA MET A 474 -11.09 -14.36 2.48
C MET A 474 -10.64 -13.29 1.49
N GLY A 475 -11.47 -12.29 1.19
CA GLY A 475 -11.14 -11.28 0.19
C GLY A 475 -11.17 -11.73 -1.27
N HIS A 476 -10.95 -10.78 -2.17
CA HIS A 476 -11.01 -11.00 -3.61
C HIS A 476 -10.18 -9.97 -4.35
N ILE A 477 -9.95 -10.18 -5.65
CA ILE A 477 -9.33 -9.21 -6.54
C ILE A 477 -10.36 -8.80 -7.57
N ILE A 478 -10.68 -7.51 -7.63
CA ILE A 478 -11.52 -6.93 -8.67
C ILE A 478 -10.64 -6.39 -9.79
N ARG A 479 -11.13 -6.42 -11.03
CA ARG A 479 -10.45 -5.79 -12.17
C ARG A 479 -11.41 -4.95 -13.00
N TRP A 480 -10.88 -3.94 -13.68
CA TRP A 480 -11.63 -3.15 -14.65
C TRP A 480 -10.80 -2.71 -15.85
N LYS A 481 -11.52 -2.38 -16.92
CA LYS A 481 -11.00 -1.81 -18.15
C LYS A 481 -11.76 -0.53 -18.45
N GLU A 482 -11.04 0.57 -18.58
CA GLU A 482 -11.58 1.88 -18.94
C GLU A 482 -12.17 1.88 -20.36
N ASP A 483 -13.29 2.59 -20.56
CA ASP A 483 -13.92 2.80 -21.86
C ASP A 483 -13.06 3.77 -22.70
N GLY A 484 -11.97 3.25 -23.28
CA GLY A 484 -10.98 4.03 -24.02
C GLY A 484 -9.63 4.00 -23.32
N ASP A 485 -9.11 5.18 -23.01
CA ASP A 485 -7.83 5.34 -22.32
C ASP A 485 -8.00 5.54 -20.81
N LEU A 486 -6.89 5.60 -20.08
CA LEU A 486 -6.86 5.62 -18.62
C LEU A 486 -7.50 6.85 -17.98
N ASP A 487 -7.86 7.90 -18.71
CA ASP A 487 -8.61 9.04 -18.18
C ASP A 487 -10.13 8.93 -18.37
N ALA A 488 -10.63 7.83 -18.96
CA ALA A 488 -12.04 7.63 -19.17
C ALA A 488 -12.84 7.72 -17.86
N ARG A 489 -14.11 8.08 -18.01
CA ARG A 489 -15.06 8.30 -16.90
C ARG A 489 -15.90 7.06 -16.61
N ARG A 490 -15.84 6.06 -17.47
CA ARG A 490 -16.61 4.81 -17.39
C ARG A 490 -15.69 3.63 -17.65
N PHE A 491 -16.04 2.51 -17.07
CA PHE A 491 -15.28 1.27 -17.20
C PHE A 491 -16.19 0.05 -17.19
N ALA A 492 -15.67 -1.07 -17.68
CA ALA A 492 -16.23 -2.40 -17.48
C ALA A 492 -15.42 -3.13 -16.40
N TRP A 493 -16.08 -3.82 -15.46
CA TRP A 493 -15.43 -4.51 -14.35
C TRP A 493 -15.94 -5.95 -14.18
N THR A 494 -15.08 -6.77 -13.59
CA THR A 494 -15.37 -8.17 -13.20
C THR A 494 -14.55 -8.54 -11.98
N HIS A 495 -14.95 -9.56 -11.22
CA HIS A 495 -14.03 -10.22 -10.29
C HIS A 495 -12.98 -10.98 -11.06
N PHE A 496 -11.71 -10.68 -10.82
CA PHE A 496 -10.60 -11.49 -11.34
C PHE A 496 -10.55 -12.83 -10.61
N VAL A 497 -10.59 -12.78 -9.27
CA VAL A 497 -10.63 -13.98 -8.42
C VAL A 497 -11.34 -13.69 -7.10
N LEU A 498 -12.16 -14.62 -6.65
CA LEU A 498 -12.64 -14.69 -5.27
C LEU A 498 -11.69 -15.61 -4.50
N ALA A 499 -11.00 -15.10 -3.49
CA ALA A 499 -10.02 -15.88 -2.75
C ALA A 499 -10.71 -16.85 -1.77
N GLY A 500 -9.94 -17.83 -1.28
CA GLY A 500 -10.41 -18.92 -0.43
C GLY A 500 -10.34 -20.29 -1.11
N ASP A 501 -10.10 -21.33 -0.31
CA ASP A 501 -10.06 -22.70 -0.81
C ASP A 501 -11.48 -23.19 -1.18
N THR A 502 -11.62 -23.83 -2.34
CA THR A 502 -12.90 -24.38 -2.84
C THR A 502 -13.53 -25.43 -1.92
N THR A 503 -12.75 -26.03 -1.02
CA THR A 503 -13.15 -27.11 -0.11
C THR A 503 -13.56 -26.63 1.29
N LEU A 504 -13.49 -25.32 1.57
CA LEU A 504 -13.85 -24.77 2.89
C LEU A 504 -15.30 -25.10 3.27
N ALA A 505 -15.54 -25.38 4.56
CA ALA A 505 -16.87 -25.76 5.04
C ALA A 505 -17.90 -24.65 4.75
N ARG A 506 -17.55 -23.40 5.05
CA ARG A 506 -18.41 -22.22 4.85
C ARG A 506 -18.46 -21.80 3.39
N ALA A 507 -19.64 -21.79 2.80
CA ALA A 507 -19.83 -21.48 1.38
C ALA A 507 -19.34 -20.07 1.03
N GLU A 508 -19.54 -19.11 1.92
CA GLU A 508 -19.15 -17.70 1.76
C GLU A 508 -17.63 -17.48 1.93
N ALA A 509 -16.88 -18.49 2.40
CA ALA A 509 -15.43 -18.47 2.43
C ALA A 509 -14.81 -19.21 1.23
N ARG A 510 -15.59 -19.98 0.46
CA ARG A 510 -15.07 -20.67 -0.73
C ARG A 510 -14.71 -19.65 -1.81
N GLY A 511 -13.54 -19.82 -2.40
CA GLY A 511 -13.09 -19.05 -3.55
C GLY A 511 -13.31 -19.79 -4.87
N ASN A 512 -12.80 -19.19 -5.95
CA ASN A 512 -12.78 -19.78 -7.29
C ASN A 512 -11.37 -19.83 -7.88
N ILE A 513 -10.35 -19.80 -7.02
CA ILE A 513 -8.94 -19.83 -7.41
C ILE A 513 -8.67 -21.07 -8.27
N ARG A 514 -7.99 -20.87 -9.40
CA ARG A 514 -7.41 -21.96 -10.20
C ARG A 514 -5.94 -22.11 -9.84
N GLY A 515 -5.63 -23.06 -8.97
CA GLY A 515 -4.28 -23.30 -8.49
C GLY A 515 -4.23 -23.22 -6.97
N ASP A 516 -3.22 -22.54 -6.44
CA ASP A 516 -2.94 -22.50 -5.02
C ASP A 516 -3.90 -21.61 -4.22
N ALA A 517 -4.47 -22.15 -3.15
CA ALA A 517 -5.33 -21.40 -2.25
C ALA A 517 -4.57 -20.28 -1.50
N PHE A 518 -5.26 -19.15 -1.34
CA PHE A 518 -4.88 -18.02 -0.50
C PHE A 518 -6.15 -17.29 -0.03
N GLY A 519 -5.98 -16.37 0.93
CA GLY A 519 -6.99 -15.42 1.39
C GLY A 519 -6.29 -14.16 1.90
N SER A 520 -7.05 -13.10 2.15
CA SER A 520 -6.54 -11.73 2.36
C SER A 520 -5.47 -11.34 1.34
N PRO A 521 -5.78 -11.35 0.02
CA PRO A 521 -4.87 -10.75 -0.94
C PRO A 521 -4.72 -9.27 -0.60
N ASP A 522 -3.47 -8.84 -0.56
CA ASP A 522 -3.05 -7.49 -0.17
C ASP A 522 -2.11 -6.96 -1.26
N GLY A 523 -0.79 -7.10 -1.07
CA GLY A 523 0.22 -6.59 -1.98
C GLY A 523 0.01 -7.05 -3.42
N LEU A 524 0.06 -6.11 -4.36
CA LEU A 524 -0.20 -6.39 -5.77
C LEU A 524 0.76 -5.64 -6.69
N TRP A 525 1.48 -6.38 -7.54
CA TRP A 525 2.36 -5.78 -8.54
C TRP A 525 2.28 -6.55 -9.86
N ILE A 526 2.24 -5.83 -10.98
CA ILE A 526 2.31 -6.43 -12.32
C ILE A 526 3.64 -6.02 -12.94
N ASP A 527 4.47 -7.01 -13.25
CA ASP A 527 5.80 -6.76 -13.82
C ASP A 527 5.72 -6.33 -15.30
N PRO A 528 6.82 -5.83 -15.91
CA PRO A 528 6.81 -5.36 -17.29
C PRO A 528 6.38 -6.39 -18.35
N ARG A 529 6.40 -7.69 -18.04
CA ARG A 529 5.90 -8.75 -18.94
C ARG A 529 4.38 -8.86 -18.84
N GLY A 530 3.81 -8.44 -17.71
CA GLY A 530 2.41 -8.60 -17.36
C GLY A 530 2.12 -9.81 -16.47
N THR A 531 3.16 -10.40 -15.85
CA THR A 531 2.95 -11.38 -14.78
C THR A 531 2.57 -10.63 -13.50
N MET A 532 1.49 -11.06 -12.88
CA MET A 532 0.97 -10.51 -11.64
C MET A 532 1.58 -11.26 -10.45
N TRP A 533 2.00 -10.49 -9.45
CA TRP A 533 2.52 -10.95 -8.17
C TRP A 533 1.53 -10.53 -7.08
N ILE A 534 1.00 -11.51 -6.36
CA ILE A 534 -0.04 -11.34 -5.33
C ILE A 534 0.57 -11.69 -3.98
N GLN A 535 0.50 -10.82 -3.00
CA GLN A 535 0.98 -11.02 -1.63
C GLN A 535 -0.21 -11.07 -0.67
N THR A 536 -0.02 -11.57 0.56
CA THR A 536 -1.13 -11.78 1.51
C THR A 536 -0.81 -11.26 2.90
N ASP A 537 -1.78 -10.57 3.51
CA ASP A 537 -1.82 -10.23 4.94
C ASP A 537 -3.05 -10.85 5.63
N VAL A 538 -2.90 -12.11 6.02
CA VAL A 538 -3.80 -12.69 7.03
C VAL A 538 -3.25 -12.32 8.41
N SER A 539 -3.99 -11.46 9.12
CA SER A 539 -3.70 -11.10 10.52
C SER A 539 -3.35 -12.31 11.38
N THR A 540 -2.32 -12.17 12.21
CA THR A 540 -1.86 -13.18 13.18
C THR A 540 -2.92 -13.63 14.19
N SER A 541 -4.00 -12.85 14.36
CA SER A 541 -5.16 -13.25 15.14
C SER A 541 -5.94 -14.41 14.49
N ALA A 542 -6.00 -14.45 13.15
CA ALA A 542 -6.76 -15.40 12.33
C ALA A 542 -5.90 -16.44 11.59
N LEU A 543 -4.62 -16.13 11.34
CA LEU A 543 -3.68 -16.98 10.61
C LEU A 543 -3.66 -18.41 11.18
N GLY A 544 -3.80 -19.42 10.30
CA GLY A 544 -3.84 -20.83 10.70
C GLY A 544 -5.07 -21.27 11.50
N LYS A 545 -6.15 -20.46 11.58
CA LYS A 545 -7.36 -20.75 12.38
C LYS A 545 -8.63 -20.53 11.56
N GLY A 546 -9.73 -21.17 11.98
CA GLY A 546 -11.04 -20.98 11.35
C GLY A 546 -10.98 -21.26 9.85
N ASP A 547 -11.48 -20.34 9.04
CA ASP A 547 -11.43 -20.46 7.57
C ASP A 547 -9.97 -20.48 7.03
N TYR A 548 -8.99 -20.01 7.80
CA TYR A 548 -7.56 -20.01 7.49
C TYR A 548 -6.79 -21.23 8.02
N ALA A 549 -7.47 -22.26 8.52
CA ALA A 549 -6.80 -23.44 9.11
C ALA A 549 -5.78 -24.12 8.16
N GLY A 550 -6.01 -24.06 6.84
CA GLY A 550 -5.10 -24.58 5.82
C GLY A 550 -3.98 -23.62 5.39
N LEU A 551 -3.94 -22.40 5.94
CA LEU A 551 -3.03 -21.32 5.56
C LEU A 551 -2.28 -20.80 6.82
N PRO A 552 -1.29 -21.56 7.34
CA PRO A 552 -0.56 -21.19 8.55
C PRO A 552 0.50 -20.07 8.37
N ASN A 553 0.79 -19.68 7.13
CA ASN A 553 1.76 -18.63 6.80
C ASN A 553 1.22 -17.75 5.67
N ASN A 554 1.60 -16.47 5.71
CA ASN A 554 1.44 -15.55 4.59
C ASN A 554 2.43 -15.88 3.46
N GLN A 555 2.11 -15.43 2.25
CA GLN A 555 2.68 -15.95 1.03
C GLN A 555 2.74 -14.90 -0.10
N MET A 556 3.50 -15.21 -1.14
CA MET A 556 3.39 -14.53 -2.43
C MET A 556 3.17 -15.54 -3.55
N LEU A 557 2.29 -15.21 -4.49
CA LEU A 557 1.89 -16.02 -5.63
C LEU A 557 2.19 -15.28 -6.93
N ALA A 558 2.33 -16.02 -8.03
CA ALA A 558 2.39 -15.48 -9.38
C ALA A 558 1.17 -15.92 -10.20
N CYS A 559 0.72 -15.06 -11.09
CA CYS A 559 -0.36 -15.32 -12.03
C CYS A 559 -0.05 -14.72 -13.41
N ASP A 560 -0.35 -15.46 -14.49
CA ASP A 560 -0.60 -14.85 -15.79
C ASP A 560 -2.09 -14.48 -15.86
N PRO A 561 -2.46 -13.18 -15.81
CA PRO A 561 -3.87 -12.77 -15.76
C PRO A 561 -4.69 -13.20 -16.98
N THR A 562 -4.05 -13.58 -18.10
CA THR A 562 -4.74 -14.07 -19.30
C THR A 562 -5.11 -15.55 -19.20
N GLN A 563 -4.38 -16.32 -18.40
CA GLN A 563 -4.61 -17.76 -18.20
C GLN A 563 -5.34 -18.04 -16.87
N GLY A 564 -5.14 -17.18 -15.87
CA GLY A 564 -5.80 -17.23 -14.56
C GLY A 564 -5.30 -18.35 -13.62
N GLU A 565 -4.28 -19.13 -14.01
CA GLU A 565 -3.62 -20.06 -13.09
C GLU A 565 -2.76 -19.26 -12.09
N ILE A 566 -2.90 -19.56 -10.79
CA ILE A 566 -2.18 -18.90 -9.70
C ILE A 566 -1.29 -19.94 -9.01
N ARG A 567 0.02 -19.70 -8.98
CA ARG A 567 1.01 -20.58 -8.34
C ARG A 567 1.75 -19.88 -7.20
N ARG A 568 1.88 -20.55 -6.07
CA ARG A 568 2.62 -20.04 -4.91
C ARG A 568 4.11 -19.99 -5.21
N PHE A 569 4.68 -18.79 -5.11
CA PHE A 569 6.10 -18.56 -5.30
C PHE A 569 6.86 -18.52 -3.97
N LEU A 570 6.30 -17.90 -2.93
CA LEU A 570 7.00 -17.70 -1.66
C LEU A 570 6.09 -18.00 -0.47
N LEU A 571 6.67 -18.57 0.60
CA LEU A 571 6.12 -18.54 1.96
C LEU A 571 6.99 -17.66 2.84
N GLY A 572 6.37 -16.80 3.63
CA GLY A 572 7.04 -15.99 4.65
C GLY A 572 7.23 -16.76 5.97
N PRO A 573 8.11 -16.29 6.88
CA PRO A 573 8.28 -16.85 8.23
C PRO A 573 7.02 -16.74 9.10
N ALA A 574 7.09 -17.28 10.32
CA ALA A 574 5.94 -17.36 11.20
C ALA A 574 5.50 -15.97 11.66
N GLY A 575 4.19 -15.70 11.62
CA GLY A 575 3.60 -14.45 12.10
C GLY A 575 3.98 -13.20 11.30
N CYS A 576 4.62 -13.35 10.13
CA CYS A 576 4.83 -12.23 9.21
C CYS A 576 3.61 -12.04 8.31
N GLU A 577 3.55 -10.90 7.65
CA GLU A 577 2.95 -10.80 6.32
C GLU A 577 4.04 -10.75 5.24
N VAL A 578 3.61 -10.90 4.00
CA VAL A 578 4.47 -10.71 2.83
C VAL A 578 3.91 -9.52 2.08
N THR A 579 4.72 -8.48 1.91
CA THR A 579 4.32 -7.19 1.31
C THR A 579 5.50 -6.61 0.55
N GLY A 580 5.29 -5.58 -0.28
CA GLY A 580 6.32 -4.90 -1.06
C GLY A 580 7.11 -5.80 -2.01
N VAL A 581 6.89 -5.68 -3.32
CA VAL A 581 7.66 -6.41 -4.34
C VAL A 581 8.08 -5.53 -5.50
N VAL A 582 9.32 -5.70 -5.95
CA VAL A 582 9.85 -5.05 -7.16
C VAL A 582 11.00 -5.88 -7.74
N MET A 583 11.27 -5.72 -9.04
CA MET A 583 12.44 -6.34 -9.69
C MET A 583 13.40 -5.30 -10.25
N THR A 584 14.65 -5.72 -10.46
CA THR A 584 15.60 -4.99 -11.31
C THR A 584 15.09 -4.92 -12.76
N PRO A 585 15.56 -3.94 -13.57
CA PRO A 585 15.12 -3.77 -14.96
C PRO A 585 15.29 -5.00 -15.85
N ASP A 586 16.29 -5.84 -15.58
CA ASP A 586 16.53 -7.11 -16.30
C ASP A 586 15.65 -8.28 -15.82
N LEU A 587 14.84 -8.08 -14.78
CA LEU A 587 13.96 -9.05 -14.13
C LEU A 587 14.70 -10.28 -13.55
N ARG A 588 16.01 -10.16 -13.25
CA ARG A 588 16.84 -11.27 -12.72
C ARG A 588 17.12 -11.18 -11.22
N THR A 589 16.59 -10.14 -10.58
CA THR A 589 16.61 -9.95 -9.14
C THR A 589 15.24 -9.43 -8.72
N MET A 590 14.64 -10.07 -7.74
CA MET A 590 13.42 -9.61 -7.08
C MET A 590 13.73 -9.22 -5.63
N PHE A 591 13.22 -8.07 -5.20
CA PHE A 591 13.23 -7.64 -3.81
C PHE A 591 11.82 -7.85 -3.24
N VAL A 592 11.73 -8.47 -2.07
CA VAL A 592 10.46 -8.71 -1.37
C VAL A 592 10.61 -8.30 0.09
N ASN A 593 9.64 -7.59 0.65
CA ASN A 593 9.64 -7.28 2.08
C ASN A 593 8.89 -8.35 2.88
N ILE A 594 9.45 -8.67 4.04
CA ILE A 594 8.84 -9.52 5.06
C ILE A 594 8.56 -8.62 6.26
N GLN A 595 7.29 -8.31 6.48
CA GLN A 595 6.87 -7.40 7.54
C GLN A 595 6.63 -8.19 8.84
N HIS A 596 6.94 -7.56 9.98
CA HIS A 596 6.64 -8.05 11.35
C HIS A 596 6.78 -9.58 11.63
N PRO A 597 7.88 -10.25 11.25
CA PRO A 597 8.07 -11.67 11.60
C PRO A 597 7.95 -11.87 13.11
N GLY A 598 7.15 -12.86 13.52
CA GLY A 598 6.87 -13.16 14.92
C GLY A 598 5.83 -12.25 15.58
N GLU A 599 5.04 -11.50 14.80
CA GLU A 599 3.98 -10.66 15.35
C GLU A 599 3.01 -11.51 16.19
N SER A 600 2.71 -11.01 17.40
CA SER A 600 1.71 -11.61 18.26
C SER A 600 0.31 -11.23 17.79
N PRO A 601 -0.72 -12.02 18.15
CA PRO A 601 -2.10 -11.59 17.92
C PRO A 601 -2.46 -10.26 18.55
N SER A 602 -1.63 -9.61 19.39
CA SER A 602 -1.89 -8.27 19.93
C SER A 602 -1.05 -7.17 19.28
N GLU A 603 -0.23 -7.49 18.26
CA GLU A 603 0.70 -6.58 17.56
C GLU A 603 1.70 -5.91 18.50
N ARG A 604 1.94 -6.61 19.62
CA ARG A 604 2.78 -6.14 20.70
C ARG A 604 3.44 -7.35 21.31
N SER A 605 4.72 -7.50 21.04
CA SER A 605 5.51 -8.61 21.56
C SER A 605 5.79 -8.42 23.05
N ASP A 606 6.04 -9.52 23.75
CA ASP A 606 6.57 -9.47 25.10
C ASP A 606 8.07 -9.16 25.04
N PRO A 607 8.55 -8.02 25.56
CA PRO A 607 9.99 -7.71 25.58
C PRO A 607 10.82 -8.73 26.36
N ALA A 608 10.21 -9.51 27.27
CA ALA A 608 10.89 -10.54 28.04
C ALA A 608 11.06 -11.87 27.28
N ASP A 609 10.28 -12.09 26.22
CA ASP A 609 10.34 -13.28 25.36
C ASP A 609 10.15 -12.90 23.87
N PRO A 610 11.07 -12.09 23.30
CA PRO A 610 10.87 -11.46 21.99
C PRO A 610 10.85 -12.47 20.83
N MET A 611 11.38 -13.68 21.00
CA MET A 611 11.45 -14.73 19.97
C MET A 611 10.39 -15.83 20.14
N LYS A 612 9.33 -15.55 20.90
CA LYS A 612 8.29 -16.55 21.20
C LYS A 612 7.64 -17.17 19.96
N LEU A 613 7.44 -16.37 18.91
CA LEU A 613 6.72 -16.78 17.70
C LEU A 613 7.61 -16.97 16.48
N SER A 614 8.66 -16.15 16.34
CA SER A 614 9.63 -16.26 15.27
C SER A 614 11.04 -16.04 15.81
N ARG A 615 12.02 -16.65 15.15
CA ARG A 615 13.45 -16.39 15.33
C ARG A 615 14.06 -15.76 14.07
N TRP A 616 13.29 -15.59 13.01
CA TRP A 616 13.75 -15.03 11.75
C TRP A 616 14.01 -13.51 11.91
N PRO A 617 15.03 -12.94 11.24
CA PRO A 617 15.99 -13.58 10.32
C PRO A 617 17.26 -14.09 11.00
N ASP A 618 17.58 -13.61 12.20
CA ASP A 618 18.92 -13.74 12.78
C ASP A 618 19.10 -14.98 13.66
N GLY A 619 18.03 -15.66 14.05
CA GLY A 619 18.05 -16.84 14.93
C GLY A 619 18.25 -16.53 16.42
N ALA A 620 18.59 -15.28 16.76
CA ALA A 620 18.88 -14.80 18.10
C ALA A 620 18.50 -13.32 18.26
N GLY A 621 18.36 -12.86 19.51
CA GLY A 621 18.01 -11.49 19.83
C GLY A 621 16.52 -11.23 19.66
N ARG A 622 16.14 -10.43 18.65
CA ARG A 622 14.76 -10.02 18.38
C ARG A 622 14.44 -10.29 16.90
N PRO A 623 13.21 -10.71 16.57
CA PRO A 623 12.76 -10.77 15.18
C PRO A 623 12.81 -9.40 14.52
N ARG A 624 13.11 -9.37 13.22
CA ARG A 624 13.31 -8.12 12.47
C ARG A 624 12.66 -8.22 11.10
N SER A 625 11.78 -7.28 10.76
CA SER A 625 11.34 -7.12 9.37
C SER A 625 12.56 -6.97 8.46
N ALA A 626 12.49 -7.52 7.25
CA ALA A 626 13.61 -7.40 6.32
C ALA A 626 13.19 -7.46 4.85
N THR A 627 13.97 -6.78 4.01
CA THR A 627 13.99 -7.01 2.58
C THR A 627 14.84 -8.25 2.27
N VAL A 628 14.25 -9.20 1.56
CA VAL A 628 14.96 -10.33 0.95
C VAL A 628 15.19 -10.09 -0.54
N VAL A 629 16.28 -10.64 -1.03
CA VAL A 629 16.64 -10.67 -2.44
C VAL A 629 16.50 -12.09 -2.96
N ILE A 630 15.71 -12.26 -4.01
CA ILE A 630 15.44 -13.53 -4.65
C ILE A 630 16.05 -13.52 -6.05
N ARG A 631 16.80 -14.59 -6.36
CA ARG A 631 17.41 -14.81 -7.67
C ARG A 631 17.21 -16.25 -8.11
N LYS A 632 17.07 -16.45 -9.42
CA LYS A 632 17.13 -17.78 -10.01
C LYS A 632 18.58 -18.25 -10.05
N ASP A 633 18.83 -19.52 -9.71
CA ASP A 633 20.18 -20.06 -9.50
C ASP A 633 20.99 -20.10 -10.81
N ASP A 634 20.31 -20.24 -11.96
CA ASP A 634 20.92 -20.16 -13.29
C ASP A 634 21.06 -18.71 -13.83
N GLY A 635 20.69 -17.72 -13.01
CA GLY A 635 20.73 -16.30 -13.37
C GLY A 635 19.64 -15.87 -14.35
N GLY A 636 18.65 -16.72 -14.63
CA GLY A 636 17.51 -16.43 -15.50
C GLY A 636 16.54 -15.40 -14.93
N VAL A 637 15.51 -15.11 -15.72
CA VAL A 637 14.43 -14.18 -15.33
C VAL A 637 13.57 -14.81 -14.24
N ILE A 638 13.18 -14.01 -13.24
CA ILE A 638 12.32 -14.47 -12.15
C ILE A 638 10.95 -14.89 -12.69
N GLY A 639 10.45 -16.04 -12.26
CA GLY A 639 9.18 -16.60 -12.69
C GLY A 639 9.23 -17.43 -13.97
N SER A 640 10.33 -17.37 -14.74
CA SER A 640 10.52 -18.16 -15.98
C SER A 640 11.00 -19.58 -15.75
#